data_AF-A0A8C7I764-F1
#
_entry.id   AF-A0A8C7I764-F1
#
_cell.length_a   1.000
_cell.length_b   1.000
_cell.length_c   1.000
_cell.angle_alpha   90.00
_cell.angle_beta   90.00
_cell.angle_gamma   90.00
#
_symmetry.space_group_name_H-M   'P 1'
#
loop_
_entity.id
_entity.type
_entity.pdbx_description
1 polymer ?
#
loop_
_entity_poly.entity_id
_entity_poly.type
_entity_poly.pdbx_seq_one_letter_code
_entity_poly.pdbx_strand_id
1 'polypeptide(L)'
;MLLIVHYSECRRNALQDYQRSDSVRLVQLPDSALQTISRKLSVVKCARGCSRNKRLLFTCRAFLYDQKNRKCQWLSFDRNSPGIHSQHDFNYQLYQKKSYVQECIVGTGVNYRGRRSVTTSGIKCQAWASPIPHEHNFLPRRNRKKDLRENYCRNPDNATSGPWCFTTDPNVRHQDCGVPQCSQVECVSCNGESYRGPMDHTETGWECQRWDLEEPHKHLFQPKRYPDKGLVDNYCRNPDGRQRPWCFTTDPHTLWEYCNITACCDVVELEVTTMCFWGQGEGYRGSVAVTPSGVICQRWDSQYPHNHSYVPQNYRCKDLTENNCRNPDGRDLPWCFTSDPNVRTAFCTNIPRCGKQNTEPQGENCYTGSGENYRGEVSRTRSGLPCSLWSDHNAAVLTVRQEGSFCRNPDRDTYGPWCYTNSTAIPWDYCSIKLCESHTHTHTHTHTHTHTHTHRTRIVGGAPIAITDGSWMVSIQKGSSHWCGGSLIREEWVLTDRQCFSSCVPDLSEYRVWLGVSDLRGSSPNGSFRQEVSISHVVCGPEGSNLALIRLAKPALPADSVHTIQLPVAGCSIAEGTMCSMYGWGETKGTGHEGVLKVVHLPMVSNERCREQHRGNLHITDTKICAGGRRDEGVCERDYGGPLVCQEGESRVIVGVSVHGRGCARANRPGIFINIPFYTQWIHKVFRHYPEPQIN
;
A
#
# COMPACT_ATOMS: atom_id res chain seq x y z
N MET A 1 -20.74 49.08 16.92
CA MET A 1 -19.31 48.75 17.13
C MET A 1 -19.05 47.46 16.36
N LEU A 2 -18.61 47.58 15.10
CA LEU A 2 -18.31 46.45 14.22
C LEU A 2 -17.00 45.80 14.69
N LEU A 3 -17.07 44.54 15.13
CA LEU A 3 -15.91 43.71 15.37
C LEU A 3 -15.29 43.34 14.03
N ILE A 4 -14.24 44.08 13.65
CA ILE A 4 -13.36 43.73 12.53
C ILE A 4 -12.62 42.46 12.94
N VAL A 5 -13.06 41.32 12.42
CA VAL A 5 -12.27 40.09 12.43
C VAL A 5 -11.12 40.31 11.44
N HIS A 6 -9.93 40.63 11.96
CA HIS A 6 -8.70 40.56 11.17
C HIS A 6 -8.45 39.10 10.79
N TYR A 7 -8.82 38.74 9.56
CA TYR A 7 -8.23 37.58 8.89
C TYR A 7 -6.71 37.77 8.90
N SER A 8 -6.00 37.01 9.72
CA SER A 8 -4.55 37.01 9.66
C SER A 8 -4.16 36.43 8.31
N GLU A 9 -3.55 37.22 7.43
CA GLU A 9 -2.86 36.72 6.24
C GLU A 9 -2.03 35.49 6.65
N CYS A 10 -2.35 34.33 6.07
CA CYS A 10 -1.64 33.09 6.34
C CYS A 10 -0.19 33.30 5.91
N ARG A 11 0.73 33.51 6.87
CA ARG A 11 2.12 33.88 6.55
C ARG A 11 2.83 32.69 5.90
N ARG A 12 3.11 32.81 4.58
CA ARG A 12 3.95 31.89 3.78
C ARG A 12 5.08 31.29 4.61
N ASN A 13 5.15 29.97 4.64
CA ASN A 13 6.17 29.25 5.41
C ASN A 13 7.53 29.41 4.74
N ALA A 14 8.54 29.89 5.48
CA ALA A 14 9.87 30.14 4.92
C ALA A 14 10.61 28.86 4.52
N LEU A 15 10.18 27.68 4.99
CA LEU A 15 10.79 26.41 4.61
C LEU A 15 10.60 26.06 3.12
N GLN A 16 9.65 26.70 2.45
CA GLN A 16 9.41 26.54 1.01
C GLN A 16 10.66 26.88 0.17
N ASP A 17 11.44 27.86 0.64
CA ASP A 17 12.63 28.35 -0.06
C ASP A 17 13.83 27.38 0.02
N TYR A 18 13.72 26.27 0.77
CA TYR A 18 14.85 25.41 1.11
C TYR A 18 14.67 23.99 0.60
N GLN A 19 15.76 23.41 0.09
CA GLN A 19 15.90 21.98 -0.14
C GLN A 19 16.41 21.32 1.14
N ARG A 20 15.70 20.30 1.63
CA ARG A 20 16.08 19.54 2.83
C ARG A 20 16.94 18.33 2.47
N SER A 21 17.97 18.08 3.28
CA SER A 21 18.73 16.83 3.28
C SER A 21 18.86 16.33 4.71
N ASP A 22 18.34 15.13 4.96
CA ASP A 22 18.43 14.48 6.27
C ASP A 22 19.82 13.85 6.46
N SER A 23 20.32 13.91 7.69
CA SER A 23 21.60 13.28 8.08
C SER A 23 22.83 13.82 7.33
N VAL A 24 22.82 15.08 6.92
CA VAL A 24 23.94 15.74 6.22
C VAL A 24 24.38 16.99 6.96
N ARG A 25 25.70 17.16 7.08
CA ARG A 25 26.36 18.36 7.58
C ARG A 25 27.36 18.89 6.56
N LEU A 26 27.39 20.21 6.37
CA LEU A 26 28.44 20.86 5.58
C LEU A 26 29.62 21.21 6.50
N VAL A 27 30.81 20.76 6.12
CA VAL A 27 32.06 21.00 6.84
C VAL A 27 32.98 21.86 5.98
N GLN A 28 33.56 22.88 6.59
CA GLN A 28 34.49 23.81 5.96
C GLN A 28 35.94 23.42 6.30
N LEU A 29 36.86 23.66 5.38
CA LEU A 29 38.29 23.54 5.66
C LEU A 29 38.75 24.62 6.66
N PRO A 30 39.78 24.36 7.50
CA PRO A 30 40.19 25.23 8.61
C PRO A 30 40.53 26.68 8.22
N ASP A 31 40.93 26.92 6.97
CA ASP A 31 41.45 28.19 6.47
C ASP A 31 40.44 28.98 5.61
N SER A 32 39.14 28.70 5.79
CA SER A 32 38.08 29.31 4.98
C SER A 32 37.51 30.57 5.62
N ALA A 33 37.38 31.67 4.86
CA ALA A 33 36.73 32.93 5.26
C ALA A 33 35.19 32.83 5.46
N LEU A 34 34.70 31.60 5.67
CA LEU A 34 33.29 31.25 5.70
C LEU A 34 32.71 31.44 7.11
N GLN A 35 31.66 32.26 7.17
CA GLN A 35 31.05 32.69 8.42
C GLN A 35 29.87 31.78 8.80
N THR A 36 29.75 31.47 10.09
CA THR A 36 28.60 30.76 10.67
C THR A 36 28.13 31.44 11.96
N ILE A 37 26.82 31.40 12.22
CA ILE A 37 26.22 31.95 13.46
C ILE A 37 25.21 30.94 14.01
N SER A 38 25.28 30.64 15.30
CA SER A 38 24.38 29.70 15.98
C SER A 38 23.41 30.37 16.94
N ARG A 39 22.14 29.93 16.97
CA ARG A 39 21.11 30.37 17.94
C ARG A 39 20.12 29.24 18.25
N LYS A 40 19.55 29.24 19.46
CA LYS A 40 18.43 28.35 19.81
C LYS A 40 17.13 28.90 19.22
N LEU A 41 16.60 28.26 18.21
CA LEU A 41 15.41 28.66 17.46
C LEU A 41 14.68 27.43 16.94
N SER A 42 13.38 27.53 16.68
CA SER A 42 12.69 26.49 15.90
C SER A 42 13.12 26.50 14.43
N VAL A 43 12.95 25.39 13.73
CA VAL A 43 13.33 25.25 12.32
C VAL A 43 12.68 26.33 11.43
N VAL A 44 11.40 26.64 11.63
CA VAL A 44 10.70 27.71 10.88
C VAL A 44 11.27 29.09 11.19
N LYS A 45 11.63 29.37 12.46
CA LYS A 45 12.28 30.64 12.83
C LYS A 45 13.70 30.73 12.27
N CYS A 46 14.41 29.60 12.19
CA CYS A 46 15.73 29.49 11.56
C CYS A 46 15.64 29.84 10.06
N ALA A 47 14.71 29.20 9.35
CA ALA A 47 14.43 29.48 7.93
C ALA A 47 14.06 30.95 7.69
N ARG A 48 13.12 31.51 8.48
CA ARG A 48 12.76 32.94 8.41
C ARG A 48 13.96 33.87 8.65
N GLY A 49 14.83 33.53 9.60
CA GLY A 49 16.05 34.28 9.88
C GLY A 49 17.00 34.29 8.69
N CYS A 50 17.19 33.13 8.05
CA CYS A 50 18.03 32.98 6.87
C CYS A 50 17.43 33.67 5.64
N SER A 51 16.12 33.57 5.38
CA SER A 51 15.46 34.19 4.22
C SER A 51 15.46 35.71 4.32
N ARG A 52 15.17 36.26 5.51
CA ARG A 52 15.17 37.73 5.73
C ARG A 52 16.57 38.32 5.79
N ASN A 53 17.57 37.51 6.09
CA ASN A 53 18.95 37.93 6.35
C ASN A 53 19.07 39.08 7.39
N LYS A 54 18.06 39.22 8.26
CA LYS A 54 17.97 40.34 9.20
C LYS A 54 18.80 39.98 10.45
N ARG A 55 19.86 40.75 10.72
CA ARG A 55 20.85 40.55 11.81
C ARG A 55 21.95 39.50 11.53
N LEU A 56 22.15 39.12 10.26
CA LEU A 56 23.32 38.32 9.86
C LEU A 56 24.34 39.24 9.18
N LEU A 57 25.62 39.05 9.50
CA LEU A 57 26.74 39.82 8.93
C LEU A 57 27.11 39.37 7.50
N PHE A 58 26.51 38.28 7.04
CA PHE A 58 26.75 37.64 5.75
C PHE A 58 25.44 37.29 5.06
N THR A 59 25.51 36.92 3.79
CA THR A 59 24.36 36.39 3.06
C THR A 59 24.15 34.92 3.41
N CYS A 60 23.06 34.62 4.12
CA CYS A 60 22.73 33.24 4.47
C CYS A 60 22.33 32.42 3.23
N ARG A 61 23.02 31.30 3.00
CA ARG A 61 22.78 30.38 1.87
C ARG A 61 22.23 29.03 2.30
N ALA A 62 22.59 28.58 3.50
CA ALA A 62 22.07 27.36 4.09
C ALA A 62 21.98 27.49 5.61
N PHE A 63 21.33 26.55 6.26
CA PHE A 63 21.42 26.37 7.70
C PHE A 63 21.41 24.88 8.08
N LEU A 64 22.11 24.57 9.16
CA LEU A 64 22.04 23.29 9.84
C LEU A 64 21.08 23.41 11.02
N TYR A 65 20.26 22.39 11.20
CA TYR A 65 19.35 22.29 12.32
C TYR A 65 19.67 21.03 13.13
N ASP A 66 20.13 21.24 14.36
CA ASP A 66 20.31 20.21 15.36
C ASP A 66 18.94 19.92 16.01
N GLN A 67 18.39 18.75 15.71
CA GLN A 67 17.08 18.35 16.24
C GLN A 67 17.10 18.14 17.75
N LYS A 68 18.19 17.57 18.29
CA LYS A 68 18.33 17.22 19.70
C LYS A 68 18.39 18.46 20.58
N ASN A 69 19.16 19.46 20.17
CA ASN A 69 19.38 20.68 20.96
C ASN A 69 18.51 21.87 20.53
N ARG A 70 17.63 21.68 19.52
CA ARG A 70 16.84 22.75 18.87
C ARG A 70 17.70 23.96 18.51
N LYS A 71 18.88 23.69 17.93
CA LYS A 71 19.90 24.69 17.63
C LYS A 71 19.99 24.89 16.12
N CYS A 72 19.84 26.15 15.72
CA CYS A 72 19.98 26.62 14.36
C CYS A 72 21.40 27.14 14.15
N GLN A 73 22.06 26.74 13.08
CA GLN A 73 23.35 27.27 12.64
C GLN A 73 23.23 27.77 11.21
N TRP A 74 23.24 29.09 11.01
CA TRP A 74 23.24 29.70 9.68
C TRP A 74 24.62 29.65 9.05
N LEU A 75 24.66 29.37 7.75
CA LEU A 75 25.86 29.22 6.94
C LEU A 75 25.88 30.26 5.83
N SER A 76 27.04 30.89 5.64
CA SER A 76 27.33 31.79 4.50
C SER A 76 27.58 31.05 3.18
N PHE A 77 27.64 29.72 3.24
CA PHE A 77 27.99 28.81 2.14
C PHE A 77 26.92 27.73 1.95
N ASP A 78 27.05 27.05 0.81
CA ASP A 78 26.22 25.97 0.30
C ASP A 78 27.12 24.82 -0.20
N ARG A 79 26.54 23.67 -0.56
CA ARG A 79 27.29 22.49 -1.05
C ARG A 79 28.19 22.77 -2.26
N ASN A 80 27.88 23.79 -3.06
CA ASN A 80 28.64 24.10 -4.27
C ASN A 80 29.81 25.05 -3.95
N SER A 81 29.96 25.52 -2.71
CA SER A 81 30.99 26.49 -2.32
C SER A 81 32.38 25.86 -2.34
N PRO A 82 33.41 26.59 -2.82
CA PRO A 82 34.77 26.05 -2.86
C PRO A 82 35.25 25.62 -1.47
N GLY A 83 35.87 24.45 -1.38
CA GLY A 83 36.41 23.92 -0.12
C GLY A 83 35.38 23.44 0.90
N ILE A 84 34.13 23.21 0.48
CA ILE A 84 33.08 22.62 1.32
C ILE A 84 32.89 21.15 0.97
N HIS A 85 32.83 20.32 2.01
CA HIS A 85 32.52 18.89 1.88
C HIS A 85 31.26 18.54 2.68
N SER A 86 30.45 17.63 2.15
CA SER A 86 29.32 17.05 2.86
C SER A 86 29.77 15.85 3.68
N GLN A 87 29.42 15.84 4.96
CA GLN A 87 29.62 14.73 5.87
C GLN A 87 28.27 14.16 6.30
N HIS A 88 28.20 12.84 6.45
CA HIS A 88 27.03 12.18 7.01
C HIS A 88 27.01 12.34 8.54
N ASP A 89 25.95 12.93 9.10
CA ASP A 89 25.78 13.15 10.54
C ASP A 89 24.29 13.11 10.90
N PHE A 90 23.88 12.05 11.59
CA PHE A 90 22.49 11.80 11.97
C PHE A 90 21.89 12.87 12.89
N ASN A 91 22.71 13.70 13.56
CA ASN A 91 22.22 14.73 14.48
C ASN A 91 21.71 15.99 13.78
N TYR A 92 22.06 16.18 12.50
CA TYR A 92 21.80 17.41 11.76
C TYR A 92 20.89 17.18 10.55
N GLN A 93 20.03 18.16 10.31
CA GLN A 93 19.33 18.35 9.06
C GLN A 93 19.87 19.58 8.35
N LEU A 94 20.24 19.42 7.07
CA LEU A 94 20.72 20.51 6.24
C LEU A 94 19.55 21.09 5.42
N TYR A 95 19.41 22.41 5.47
CA TYR A 95 18.44 23.16 4.66
C TYR A 95 19.20 24.17 3.80
N GLN A 96 19.18 24.00 2.48
CA GLN A 96 19.90 24.87 1.55
C GLN A 96 18.92 25.68 0.72
N LYS A 97 19.17 26.99 0.54
CA LYS A 97 18.29 27.82 -0.29
C LYS A 97 18.29 27.34 -1.73
N LYS A 98 17.12 26.98 -2.24
CA LYS A 98 16.92 26.49 -3.60
C LYS A 98 17.52 27.41 -4.66
N SER A 99 17.37 28.72 -4.49
CA SER A 99 17.92 29.72 -5.43
C SER A 99 19.44 29.61 -5.65
N TYR A 100 20.20 29.06 -4.69
CA TYR A 100 21.65 28.87 -4.79
C TYR A 100 22.06 27.47 -5.27
N VAL A 101 21.19 26.47 -5.12
CA VAL A 101 21.52 25.05 -5.37
C VAL A 101 20.78 24.43 -6.55
N GLN A 102 19.68 25.03 -7.01
CA GLN A 102 18.98 24.63 -8.23
C GLN A 102 19.69 25.19 -9.47
N GLU A 103 19.70 24.37 -10.52
CA GLU A 103 20.30 24.71 -11.81
C GLU A 103 19.25 25.07 -12.86
N CYS A 104 18.00 25.28 -12.43
CA CYS A 104 16.86 25.64 -13.27
C CYS A 104 16.15 26.89 -12.77
N ILE A 105 15.23 27.42 -13.58
CA ILE A 105 14.40 28.59 -13.25
C ILE A 105 12.92 28.27 -13.35
N VAL A 106 12.12 29.05 -12.63
CA VAL A 106 10.66 29.14 -12.82
C VAL A 106 10.36 30.55 -13.32
N GLY A 107 9.56 30.65 -14.38
CA GLY A 107 9.25 31.92 -15.04
C GLY A 107 10.50 32.57 -15.63
N THR A 108 10.72 33.85 -15.35
CA THR A 108 11.86 34.62 -15.89
C THR A 108 13.17 34.40 -15.12
N GLY A 109 13.15 33.72 -13.96
CA GLY A 109 14.39 33.44 -13.21
C GLY A 109 15.02 34.66 -12.51
N VAL A 110 14.25 35.71 -12.19
CA VAL A 110 14.75 36.89 -11.42
C VAL A 110 15.37 36.51 -10.07
N ASN A 111 14.89 35.41 -9.47
CA ASN A 111 15.37 34.87 -8.20
C ASN A 111 16.51 33.84 -8.35
N TYR A 112 16.97 33.57 -9.57
CA TYR A 112 18.08 32.65 -9.84
C TYR A 112 19.38 33.16 -9.22
N ARG A 113 20.06 32.34 -8.41
CA ARG A 113 21.33 32.66 -7.75
C ARG A 113 22.40 31.59 -7.99
N GLY A 114 22.21 30.76 -9.01
CA GLY A 114 23.15 29.71 -9.41
C GLY A 114 24.47 30.26 -9.97
N ARG A 115 25.35 29.34 -10.39
CA ARG A 115 26.76 29.63 -10.74
C ARG A 115 27.09 29.50 -12.22
N ARG A 116 26.08 29.35 -13.08
CA ARG A 116 26.30 29.34 -14.54
C ARG A 116 27.00 30.62 -14.95
N SER A 117 28.08 30.51 -15.69
CA SER A 117 28.97 31.62 -16.09
C SER A 117 29.37 31.56 -17.56
N VAL A 118 28.55 30.85 -18.36
CA VAL A 118 28.68 30.69 -19.81
C VAL A 118 27.32 30.89 -20.47
N THR A 119 27.32 31.48 -21.65
CA THR A 119 26.12 31.75 -22.47
C THR A 119 25.63 30.47 -23.16
N THR A 120 24.48 30.53 -23.86
CA THR A 120 23.98 29.43 -24.70
C THR A 120 24.96 28.99 -25.79
N SER A 121 25.71 29.94 -26.36
CA SER A 121 26.74 29.65 -27.37
C SER A 121 28.09 29.22 -26.78
N GLY A 122 28.19 29.08 -25.45
CA GLY A 122 29.42 28.67 -24.76
C GLY A 122 30.42 29.81 -24.49
N ILE A 123 30.05 31.07 -24.77
CA ILE A 123 30.93 32.22 -24.50
C ILE A 123 30.98 32.47 -23.00
N LYS A 124 32.18 32.71 -22.46
CA LYS A 124 32.37 33.02 -21.05
C LYS A 124 31.74 34.38 -20.71
N CYS A 125 31.11 34.45 -19.54
CA CYS A 125 30.55 35.70 -19.05
C CYS A 125 31.65 36.66 -18.57
N GLN A 126 31.48 37.95 -18.86
CA GLN A 126 32.17 39.06 -18.24
C GLN A 126 31.68 39.22 -16.79
N ALA A 127 32.60 39.55 -15.88
CA ALA A 127 32.25 39.84 -14.50
C ALA A 127 31.40 41.11 -14.40
N TRP A 128 30.32 41.09 -13.61
CA TRP A 128 29.43 42.26 -13.42
C TRP A 128 30.15 43.47 -12.82
N ALA A 129 31.28 43.26 -12.14
CA ALA A 129 32.10 44.32 -11.60
C ALA A 129 33.10 44.90 -12.61
N SER A 130 33.32 44.22 -13.75
CA SER A 130 34.23 44.65 -14.81
C SER A 130 33.49 45.52 -15.83
N PRO A 131 34.04 46.66 -16.26
CA PRO A 131 33.52 47.43 -17.39
C PRO A 131 34.07 46.95 -18.75
N ILE A 132 34.87 45.88 -18.79
CA ILE A 132 35.58 45.39 -19.99
C ILE A 132 35.21 43.92 -20.27
N PRO A 133 34.97 43.52 -21.54
CA PRO A 133 34.99 44.35 -22.76
C PRO A 133 33.78 45.28 -22.93
N HIS A 134 32.66 45.03 -22.24
CA HIS A 134 31.42 45.79 -22.43
C HIS A 134 31.12 46.71 -21.24
N GLU A 135 31.10 48.01 -21.48
CA GLU A 135 30.66 48.97 -20.46
C GLU A 135 29.14 48.88 -20.23
N HIS A 136 28.70 48.94 -18.97
CA HIS A 136 27.29 48.79 -18.61
C HIS A 136 26.90 49.37 -17.23
N ASN A 137 25.61 49.58 -17.01
CA ASN A 137 25.06 50.13 -15.76
C ASN A 137 24.72 49.08 -14.69
N PHE A 138 24.80 47.78 -15.00
CA PHE A 138 24.52 46.68 -14.08
C PHE A 138 25.68 46.38 -13.12
N LEU A 139 26.19 47.41 -12.44
CA LEU A 139 27.27 47.25 -11.46
C LEU A 139 26.71 46.77 -10.11
N PRO A 140 27.40 45.86 -9.38
CA PRO A 140 26.91 45.29 -8.12
C PRO A 140 26.65 46.35 -7.03
N ARG A 141 27.49 47.41 -7.01
CA ARG A 141 27.35 48.52 -6.06
C ARG A 141 26.07 49.32 -6.25
N ARG A 142 25.64 49.50 -7.50
CA ARG A 142 24.40 50.21 -7.88
C ARG A 142 23.17 49.30 -7.76
N ASN A 143 23.34 47.99 -7.98
CA ASN A 143 22.27 47.00 -8.04
C ASN A 143 22.31 45.97 -6.91
N ARG A 144 22.43 46.44 -5.66
CA ARG A 144 22.71 45.59 -4.47
C ARG A 144 21.72 44.44 -4.24
N LYS A 145 20.45 44.58 -4.68
CA LYS A 145 19.41 43.55 -4.52
C LYS A 145 19.42 42.47 -5.62
N LYS A 146 20.17 42.67 -6.71
CA LYS A 146 20.16 41.81 -7.90
C LYS A 146 21.17 40.66 -7.85
N ASP A 147 21.96 40.56 -6.79
CA ASP A 147 22.96 39.49 -6.60
C ASP A 147 23.94 39.34 -7.78
N LEU A 148 24.46 40.45 -8.28
CA LEU A 148 25.41 40.49 -9.39
C LEU A 148 26.83 40.11 -8.91
N ARG A 149 27.02 38.85 -8.49
CA ARG A 149 28.31 38.33 -8.02
C ARG A 149 29.08 37.70 -9.17
N GLU A 150 30.40 37.90 -9.17
CA GLU A 150 31.32 37.36 -10.18
C GLU A 150 30.84 37.66 -11.60
N ASN A 151 30.88 36.66 -12.48
CA ASN A 151 30.34 36.65 -13.83
C ASN A 151 29.15 35.69 -13.96
N TYR A 152 28.44 35.40 -12.85
CA TYR A 152 27.32 34.46 -12.90
C TYR A 152 26.11 35.05 -13.62
N CYS A 153 25.42 34.25 -14.41
CA CYS A 153 24.21 34.64 -15.13
C CYS A 153 23.11 35.12 -14.19
N ARG A 154 22.48 36.25 -14.49
CA ARG A 154 21.40 36.86 -13.69
C ARG A 154 20.35 37.48 -14.59
N ASN A 155 19.17 37.74 -14.05
CA ASN A 155 18.11 38.45 -14.76
C ASN A 155 17.75 39.76 -14.03
N PRO A 156 18.61 40.80 -14.12
CA PRO A 156 18.40 42.04 -13.37
C PRO A 156 17.26 42.91 -13.92
N ASP A 157 16.90 42.76 -15.19
CA ASP A 157 15.91 43.53 -15.95
C ASP A 157 14.58 42.80 -16.17
N ASN A 158 14.45 41.56 -15.67
CA ASN A 158 13.26 40.72 -15.83
C ASN A 158 12.96 40.38 -17.30
N ALA A 159 14.02 40.14 -18.08
CA ALA A 159 13.93 39.67 -19.45
C ALA A 159 13.16 38.34 -19.53
N THR A 160 12.30 38.20 -20.53
CA THR A 160 11.51 36.98 -20.78
C THR A 160 12.36 35.80 -21.25
N SER A 161 13.53 36.07 -21.83
CA SER A 161 14.53 35.06 -22.23
C SER A 161 15.25 34.39 -21.06
N GLY A 162 15.10 34.91 -19.83
CA GLY A 162 15.70 34.34 -18.62
C GLY A 162 17.04 34.98 -18.24
N PRO A 163 17.85 34.30 -17.40
CA PRO A 163 19.15 34.79 -16.97
C PRO A 163 20.15 34.95 -18.12
N TRP A 164 20.83 36.08 -18.14
CA TRP A 164 21.82 36.45 -19.15
C TRP A 164 23.08 37.00 -18.49
N CYS A 165 24.12 37.24 -19.29
CA CYS A 165 25.34 37.93 -18.86
C CYS A 165 25.94 38.75 -20.02
N PHE A 166 26.75 39.76 -19.69
CA PHE A 166 27.68 40.34 -20.65
C PHE A 166 28.72 39.29 -21.01
N THR A 167 29.18 39.25 -22.27
CA THR A 167 30.11 38.22 -22.71
C THR A 167 31.56 38.72 -22.74
N THR A 168 32.53 37.81 -22.77
CA THR A 168 33.94 38.17 -22.99
C THR A 168 34.29 38.41 -24.45
N ASP A 169 33.38 38.12 -25.40
CA ASP A 169 33.57 38.39 -26.82
C ASP A 169 33.20 39.86 -27.12
N PRO A 170 34.12 40.69 -27.65
CA PRO A 170 33.83 42.06 -28.03
C PRO A 170 32.72 42.21 -29.09
N ASN A 171 32.46 41.17 -29.89
CA ASN A 171 31.43 41.20 -30.94
C ASN A 171 30.03 40.84 -30.42
N VAL A 172 29.95 40.18 -29.25
CA VAL A 172 28.68 39.75 -28.65
C VAL A 172 28.50 40.45 -27.31
N ARG A 173 27.74 41.54 -27.27
CA ARG A 173 27.59 42.37 -26.07
C ARG A 173 27.04 41.60 -24.86
N HIS A 174 25.91 40.94 -25.05
CA HIS A 174 25.29 40.10 -24.04
C HIS A 174 24.55 38.96 -24.73
N GLN A 175 24.35 37.88 -24.01
CA GLN A 175 23.56 36.75 -24.48
C GLN A 175 22.92 36.06 -23.28
N ASP A 176 21.79 35.41 -23.52
CA ASP A 176 21.16 34.55 -22.53
C ASP A 176 22.05 33.32 -22.22
N CYS A 177 21.85 32.77 -21.03
CA CYS A 177 22.65 31.65 -20.55
C CYS A 177 21.99 30.30 -20.75
N GLY A 178 20.77 30.23 -21.30
CA GLY A 178 20.07 28.96 -21.53
C GLY A 178 19.89 28.14 -20.24
N VAL A 179 19.59 28.82 -19.13
CA VAL A 179 19.23 28.12 -17.89
C VAL A 179 17.87 27.46 -18.12
N PRO A 180 17.76 26.12 -18.02
CA PRO A 180 16.51 25.42 -18.35
C PRO A 180 15.39 25.79 -17.39
N GLN A 181 14.14 25.74 -17.87
CA GLN A 181 12.99 25.80 -16.98
C GLN A 181 12.95 24.55 -16.10
N CYS A 182 12.53 24.68 -14.84
CA CYS A 182 12.42 23.52 -13.94
C CYS A 182 11.41 22.48 -14.46
N SER A 183 10.44 22.89 -15.29
CA SER A 183 9.53 22.02 -16.03
C SER A 183 10.19 21.24 -17.18
N GLN A 184 11.44 21.54 -17.52
CA GLN A 184 12.20 20.94 -18.64
C GLN A 184 13.44 20.16 -18.19
N VAL A 185 13.88 20.29 -16.93
CA VAL A 185 15.05 19.57 -16.40
C VAL A 185 14.84 18.06 -16.45
N GLU A 186 13.65 17.64 -16.06
CA GLU A 186 13.21 16.26 -16.12
C GLU A 186 11.83 16.26 -16.75
N CYS A 187 11.63 15.41 -17.75
CA CYS A 187 10.36 15.32 -18.44
C CYS A 187 9.43 14.32 -17.75
N VAL A 188 8.13 14.46 -17.98
CA VAL A 188 7.12 13.51 -17.51
C VAL A 188 6.97 12.40 -18.54
N SER A 189 7.31 11.19 -18.13
CA SER A 189 6.89 9.97 -18.81
C SER A 189 5.49 9.58 -18.32
N CYS A 190 4.62 9.16 -19.25
CA CYS A 190 3.26 8.75 -18.92
C CYS A 190 2.47 9.83 -18.15
N ASN A 191 1.96 9.50 -16.96
CA ASN A 191 1.25 10.40 -16.04
C ASN A 191 2.17 10.97 -14.93
N GLY A 192 3.47 10.65 -14.95
CA GLY A 192 4.46 11.22 -14.04
C GLY A 192 4.50 10.64 -12.63
N GLU A 193 4.09 9.38 -12.42
CA GLU A 193 4.28 8.67 -11.12
C GLU A 193 5.75 8.51 -10.73
N SER A 194 6.61 8.28 -11.73
CA SER A 194 8.06 8.19 -11.58
C SER A 194 8.75 9.56 -11.58
N TYR A 195 8.04 10.66 -11.85
CA TYR A 195 8.65 11.98 -11.94
C TYR A 195 9.33 12.38 -10.63
N ARG A 196 10.62 12.75 -10.68
CA ARG A 196 11.40 13.22 -9.53
C ARG A 196 12.00 14.61 -9.72
N GLY A 197 11.62 15.29 -10.79
CA GLY A 197 12.15 16.60 -11.15
C GLY A 197 11.84 17.74 -10.16
N PRO A 198 12.46 18.91 -10.37
CA PRO A 198 12.49 20.02 -9.42
C PRO A 198 11.33 21.02 -9.57
N MET A 199 10.30 20.72 -10.38
CA MET A 199 9.15 21.62 -10.54
C MET A 199 8.39 21.77 -9.21
N ASP A 200 8.26 22.99 -8.71
CA ASP A 200 7.60 23.32 -7.43
C ASP A 200 6.52 24.42 -7.57
N HIS A 201 6.03 24.63 -8.79
CA HIS A 201 4.92 25.53 -9.10
C HIS A 201 3.86 24.83 -9.95
N THR A 202 2.60 25.24 -9.77
CA THR A 202 1.46 24.73 -10.52
C THR A 202 1.37 25.36 -11.91
N GLU A 203 0.47 24.87 -12.76
CA GLU A 203 0.27 25.38 -14.12
C GLU A 203 -0.22 26.84 -14.17
N THR A 204 -0.99 27.30 -13.17
CA THR A 204 -1.34 28.72 -13.00
C THR A 204 -0.27 29.54 -12.27
N GLY A 205 0.82 28.91 -11.81
CA GLY A 205 1.95 29.59 -11.17
C GLY A 205 1.88 29.69 -9.65
N TRP A 206 0.95 28.99 -8.99
CA TRP A 206 0.97 28.90 -7.53
C TRP A 206 2.17 28.11 -7.05
N GLU A 207 2.85 28.59 -6.01
CA GLU A 207 3.91 27.82 -5.36
C GLU A 207 3.30 26.62 -4.62
N CYS A 208 3.91 25.46 -4.78
CA CYS A 208 3.49 24.23 -4.11
C CYS A 208 3.74 24.29 -2.59
N GLN A 209 2.85 23.72 -1.80
CA GLN A 209 3.03 23.41 -0.38
C GLN A 209 4.00 22.24 -0.20
N ARG A 210 4.88 22.31 0.81
CA ARG A 210 5.74 21.17 1.14
C ARG A 210 4.91 20.00 1.63
N TRP A 211 5.26 18.80 1.17
CA TRP A 211 4.63 17.55 1.59
C TRP A 211 4.80 17.25 3.09
N ASP A 212 5.84 17.81 3.73
CA ASP A 212 6.08 17.69 5.17
C ASP A 212 5.42 18.79 6.02
N LEU A 213 4.60 19.66 5.41
CA LEU A 213 3.84 20.70 6.09
C LEU A 213 2.34 20.40 6.03
N GLU A 214 1.62 20.80 7.08
CA GLU A 214 0.16 20.68 7.20
C GLU A 214 -0.58 22.02 7.02
N GLU A 215 0.14 23.07 6.57
CA GLU A 215 -0.40 24.42 6.37
C GLU A 215 0.01 24.99 4.99
N PRO A 216 -0.89 25.68 4.27
CA PRO A 216 -2.29 25.94 4.63
C PRO A 216 -3.21 24.71 4.62
N HIS A 217 -2.85 23.65 3.88
CA HIS A 217 -3.72 22.50 3.66
C HIS A 217 -3.24 21.27 4.43
N LYS A 218 -4.13 20.67 5.24
CA LYS A 218 -3.89 19.38 5.88
C LYS A 218 -4.12 18.25 4.88
N HIS A 219 -3.21 17.27 4.83
CA HIS A 219 -3.31 16.17 3.88
C HIS A 219 -2.66 14.87 4.35
N LEU A 220 -3.07 13.75 3.74
CA LEU A 220 -2.59 12.41 4.08
C LEU A 220 -1.22 12.07 3.48
N PHE A 221 -0.80 12.76 2.42
CA PHE A 221 0.44 12.51 1.66
C PHE A 221 1.70 13.00 2.37
N GLN A 222 1.94 12.51 3.58
CA GLN A 222 3.15 12.83 4.34
C GLN A 222 4.32 11.92 3.91
N PRO A 223 5.55 12.44 3.77
CA PRO A 223 6.71 11.65 3.34
C PRO A 223 7.02 10.47 4.27
N LYS A 224 6.73 10.61 5.57
CA LYS A 224 6.88 9.53 6.56
C LYS A 224 5.93 8.35 6.34
N ARG A 225 4.76 8.60 5.75
CA ARG A 225 3.73 7.58 5.45
C ARG A 225 3.92 6.95 4.08
N TYR A 226 4.50 7.70 3.15
CA TYR A 226 4.75 7.28 1.77
C TYR A 226 6.22 7.50 1.37
N PRO A 227 7.19 6.78 1.99
CA PRO A 227 8.62 7.00 1.74
C PRO A 227 9.00 6.73 0.27
N ASP A 228 8.37 5.76 -0.37
CA ASP A 228 8.70 5.34 -1.74
C ASP A 228 8.14 6.27 -2.84
N LYS A 229 7.22 7.17 -2.46
CA LYS A 229 6.57 8.10 -3.40
C LYS A 229 7.40 9.34 -3.70
N GLY A 230 8.60 9.46 -3.13
CA GLY A 230 9.54 10.54 -3.44
C GLY A 230 8.99 11.94 -3.11
N LEU A 231 8.16 12.05 -2.08
CA LEU A 231 7.51 13.28 -1.60
C LEU A 231 8.53 14.22 -0.94
N VAL A 232 9.47 14.73 -1.72
CA VAL A 232 10.57 15.58 -1.25
C VAL A 232 10.19 17.05 -1.39
N ASP A 233 10.44 17.83 -0.34
CA ASP A 233 10.15 19.26 -0.27
C ASP A 233 8.71 19.59 -0.70
N ASN A 234 8.52 20.49 -1.66
CA ASN A 234 7.25 20.87 -2.28
C ASN A 234 7.26 20.60 -3.79
N TYR A 235 8.09 19.66 -4.27
CA TYR A 235 8.11 19.35 -5.70
C TYR A 235 6.82 18.65 -6.12
N CYS A 236 6.35 18.92 -7.34
CA CYS A 236 5.22 18.25 -7.95
C CYS A 236 5.46 16.75 -8.03
N ARG A 237 4.48 15.95 -7.60
CA ARG A 237 4.55 14.48 -7.62
C ARG A 237 3.19 13.91 -8.01
N ASN A 238 3.17 12.65 -8.38
CA ASN A 238 1.92 11.93 -8.62
C ASN A 238 1.85 10.67 -7.74
N PRO A 239 1.65 10.82 -6.41
CA PRO A 239 1.67 9.69 -5.50
C PRO A 239 0.47 8.76 -5.63
N ASP A 240 -0.64 9.25 -6.18
CA ASP A 240 -1.96 8.59 -6.23
C ASP A 240 -2.42 8.22 -7.65
N GLY A 241 -1.52 8.28 -8.65
CA GLY A 241 -1.81 7.80 -10.01
C GLY A 241 -2.79 8.66 -10.81
N ARG A 242 -2.91 9.96 -10.47
CA ARG A 242 -3.70 10.94 -11.23
C ARG A 242 -3.16 11.13 -12.65
N GLN A 243 -3.80 12.00 -13.41
CA GLN A 243 -3.47 12.26 -14.82
C GLN A 243 -2.08 12.87 -15.02
N ARG A 244 -1.63 13.74 -14.11
CA ARG A 244 -0.35 14.45 -14.17
C ARG A 244 0.20 14.69 -12.76
N PRO A 245 1.51 14.99 -12.60
CA PRO A 245 2.03 15.46 -11.34
C PRO A 245 1.31 16.71 -10.86
N TRP A 246 1.09 16.76 -9.55
CA TRP A 246 0.34 17.80 -8.87
C TRP A 246 1.00 18.11 -7.53
N CYS A 247 0.54 19.17 -6.88
CA CYS A 247 0.91 19.51 -5.52
C CYS A 247 -0.25 20.21 -4.81
N PHE A 248 -0.25 20.18 -3.48
CA PHE A 248 -1.05 21.13 -2.70
C PHE A 248 -0.51 22.54 -2.94
N THR A 249 -1.36 23.56 -2.98
CA THR A 249 -0.89 24.93 -3.25
C THR A 249 -0.64 25.69 -1.96
N THR A 250 0.13 26.78 -2.02
CA THR A 250 0.27 27.73 -0.91
C THR A 250 -0.91 28.70 -0.79
N ASP A 251 -1.81 28.73 -1.78
CA ASP A 251 -3.02 29.52 -1.74
C ASP A 251 -4.09 28.83 -0.87
N PRO A 252 -4.63 29.50 0.16
CA PRO A 252 -5.65 28.92 1.03
C PRO A 252 -6.96 28.56 0.32
N HIS A 253 -7.23 29.13 -0.86
CA HIS A 253 -8.47 28.90 -1.60
C HIS A 253 -8.34 27.75 -2.62
N THR A 254 -7.13 27.46 -3.06
CA THR A 254 -6.83 26.42 -4.04
C THR A 254 -6.16 25.24 -3.34
N LEU A 255 -6.91 24.19 -3.02
CA LEU A 255 -6.39 23.05 -2.26
C LEU A 255 -5.17 22.40 -2.95
N TRP A 256 -5.33 22.04 -4.22
CA TRP A 256 -4.29 21.41 -5.03
C TRP A 256 -4.51 21.73 -6.50
N GLU A 257 -3.46 21.60 -7.31
CA GLU A 257 -3.52 21.83 -8.74
C GLU A 257 -2.45 21.01 -9.48
N TYR A 258 -2.65 20.78 -10.77
CA TYR A 258 -1.66 20.16 -11.64
C TYR A 258 -0.46 21.08 -11.91
N CYS A 259 0.68 20.46 -12.20
CA CYS A 259 1.87 21.16 -12.63
C CYS A 259 2.07 21.02 -14.13
N ASN A 260 2.50 22.10 -14.79
CA ASN A 260 2.86 22.08 -16.20
C ASN A 260 4.31 21.65 -16.37
N ILE A 261 4.52 20.36 -16.67
CA ILE A 261 5.84 19.75 -16.86
C ILE A 261 5.92 19.18 -18.28
N THR A 262 7.07 19.35 -18.92
CA THR A 262 7.32 18.91 -20.29
C THR A 262 7.20 17.40 -20.39
N ALA A 263 6.40 16.89 -21.32
CA ALA A 263 6.35 15.46 -21.59
C ALA A 263 7.63 14.99 -22.30
N CYS A 264 8.10 13.78 -22.02
CA CYS A 264 9.26 13.24 -22.73
C CYS A 264 8.94 13.07 -24.22
N CYS A 265 9.81 13.59 -25.11
CA CYS A 265 9.69 13.41 -26.55
C CYS A 265 9.89 11.95 -26.97
N ASP A 266 10.67 11.21 -26.17
CA ASP A 266 10.86 9.78 -26.34
C ASP A 266 9.73 9.04 -25.64
N VAL A 267 8.90 8.37 -26.44
CA VAL A 267 8.07 7.28 -25.94
C VAL A 267 9.06 6.27 -25.39
N VAL A 268 9.10 6.09 -24.06
CA VAL A 268 9.83 4.95 -23.49
C VAL A 268 9.30 3.73 -24.25
N GLU A 269 10.15 3.12 -25.08
CA GLU A 269 9.88 1.83 -25.73
C GLU A 269 9.76 0.80 -24.61
N LEU A 270 8.63 0.79 -23.92
CA LEU A 270 8.18 -0.39 -23.19
C LEU A 270 8.12 -1.49 -24.25
N GLU A 271 8.74 -2.65 -23.99
CA GLU A 271 8.65 -3.79 -24.89
C GLU A 271 7.18 -4.08 -25.19
N VAL A 272 6.75 -3.65 -26.39
CA VAL A 272 5.36 -3.71 -26.80
C VAL A 272 5.05 -5.14 -27.15
N THR A 273 4.05 -5.69 -26.48
CA THR A 273 3.69 -7.10 -26.60
C THR A 273 2.20 -7.21 -26.85
N THR A 274 1.81 -7.96 -27.87
CA THR A 274 0.41 -8.07 -28.33
C THR A 274 -0.21 -9.42 -27.98
N MET A 275 0.60 -10.48 -27.96
CA MET A 275 0.14 -11.83 -27.62
C MET A 275 0.31 -12.18 -26.15
N CYS A 276 1.23 -11.53 -25.45
CA CYS A 276 1.59 -11.78 -24.05
C CYS A 276 1.99 -10.46 -23.38
N PHE A 277 2.30 -10.43 -22.09
CA PHE A 277 2.77 -9.22 -21.41
C PHE A 277 4.01 -9.45 -20.53
N TRP A 278 4.88 -8.44 -20.39
CA TRP A 278 6.03 -8.44 -19.47
C TRP A 278 5.71 -7.74 -18.14
N GLY A 279 6.39 -8.14 -17.06
CA GLY A 279 6.24 -7.52 -15.73
C GLY A 279 4.79 -7.50 -15.25
N GLN A 280 4.27 -6.31 -14.99
CA GLN A 280 2.87 -6.02 -14.62
C GLN A 280 1.93 -5.83 -15.83
N GLY A 281 2.48 -5.80 -17.06
CA GLY A 281 1.69 -5.67 -18.29
C GLY A 281 1.36 -4.24 -18.69
N GLU A 282 2.11 -3.25 -18.19
CA GLU A 282 1.99 -1.85 -18.62
C GLU A 282 2.34 -1.64 -20.10
N GLY A 283 3.20 -2.49 -20.67
CA GLY A 283 3.57 -2.53 -22.08
C GLY A 283 2.69 -3.42 -22.97
N TYR A 284 1.64 -4.05 -22.41
CA TYR A 284 0.73 -4.88 -23.19
C TYR A 284 -0.14 -4.03 -24.13
N ARG A 285 -0.15 -4.37 -25.42
CA ARG A 285 -0.87 -3.67 -26.48
C ARG A 285 -1.75 -4.60 -27.31
N GLY A 286 -2.07 -5.79 -26.80
CA GLY A 286 -2.91 -6.75 -27.51
C GLY A 286 -4.40 -6.39 -27.52
N SER A 287 -5.19 -7.17 -28.25
CA SER A 287 -6.61 -6.92 -28.52
C SER A 287 -7.57 -7.72 -27.62
N VAL A 288 -7.06 -8.32 -26.53
CA VAL A 288 -7.93 -9.02 -25.58
C VAL A 288 -8.87 -8.00 -24.93
N ALA A 289 -10.16 -8.18 -25.14
CA ALA A 289 -11.21 -7.26 -24.66
C ALA A 289 -12.34 -7.99 -23.91
N VAL A 290 -12.08 -9.24 -23.51
CA VAL A 290 -13.03 -10.10 -22.79
C VAL A 290 -12.28 -10.76 -21.63
N THR A 291 -12.90 -10.73 -20.44
CA THR A 291 -12.34 -11.33 -19.23
C THR A 291 -12.39 -12.87 -19.29
N PRO A 292 -11.64 -13.59 -18.43
CA PRO A 292 -11.71 -15.05 -18.33
C PRO A 292 -13.12 -15.59 -18.00
N SER A 293 -13.92 -14.77 -17.33
CA SER A 293 -15.33 -15.06 -17.01
C SER A 293 -16.30 -14.74 -18.16
N GLY A 294 -15.80 -14.33 -19.33
CA GLY A 294 -16.60 -14.02 -20.52
C GLY A 294 -17.25 -12.63 -20.53
N VAL A 295 -16.92 -11.75 -19.58
CA VAL A 295 -17.48 -10.39 -19.52
C VAL A 295 -16.71 -9.48 -20.47
N ILE A 296 -17.44 -8.75 -21.31
CA ILE A 296 -16.85 -7.82 -22.28
C ILE A 296 -16.34 -6.58 -21.53
N CYS A 297 -15.18 -6.09 -21.94
CA CYS A 297 -14.64 -4.85 -21.41
C CYS A 297 -15.44 -3.64 -21.93
N GLN A 298 -15.67 -2.66 -21.06
CA GLN A 298 -16.14 -1.33 -21.42
C GLN A 298 -15.04 -0.58 -22.17
N ARG A 299 -15.41 0.22 -23.17
CA ARG A 299 -14.46 1.07 -23.89
C ARG A 299 -13.89 2.16 -22.98
N TRP A 300 -12.59 2.44 -23.09
CA TRP A 300 -11.89 3.44 -22.28
C TRP A 300 -12.33 4.89 -22.60
N ASP A 301 -12.93 5.13 -23.77
CA ASP A 301 -13.53 6.41 -24.13
C ASP A 301 -15.00 6.53 -23.69
N SER A 302 -15.61 5.46 -23.17
CA SER A 302 -16.99 5.46 -22.65
C SER A 302 -17.02 5.78 -21.16
N GLN A 303 -18.03 6.54 -20.74
CA GLN A 303 -18.31 6.82 -19.32
C GLN A 303 -19.50 6.00 -18.79
N TYR A 304 -19.93 4.98 -19.53
CA TYR A 304 -21.05 4.11 -19.20
C TYR A 304 -20.71 2.63 -19.48
N PRO A 305 -21.10 1.67 -18.60
CA PRO A 305 -21.83 1.86 -17.35
C PRO A 305 -21.00 2.48 -16.20
N HIS A 306 -19.68 2.44 -16.29
CA HIS A 306 -18.79 2.95 -15.24
C HIS A 306 -18.13 4.26 -15.64
N ASN A 307 -18.43 5.34 -14.93
CA ASN A 307 -17.68 6.60 -15.05
C ASN A 307 -16.27 6.43 -14.46
N HIS A 308 -15.23 6.89 -15.16
CA HIS A 308 -13.83 6.76 -14.75
C HIS A 308 -12.89 7.82 -15.36
N SER A 309 -11.75 8.04 -14.71
CA SER A 309 -10.72 9.00 -15.13
C SER A 309 -9.76 8.49 -16.21
N TYR A 310 -9.71 7.18 -16.46
CA TYR A 310 -8.80 6.52 -17.42
C TYR A 310 -9.24 6.71 -18.88
N VAL A 311 -9.18 7.94 -19.38
CA VAL A 311 -9.51 8.25 -20.78
C VAL A 311 -8.24 8.32 -21.65
N PRO A 312 -8.30 7.94 -22.93
CA PRO A 312 -7.10 7.81 -23.79
C PRO A 312 -6.35 9.12 -23.97
N GLN A 313 -7.08 10.24 -23.96
CA GLN A 313 -6.54 11.60 -24.07
C GLN A 313 -5.60 11.96 -22.91
N ASN A 314 -5.88 11.44 -21.71
CA ASN A 314 -5.14 11.75 -20.47
C ASN A 314 -4.03 10.74 -20.18
N TYR A 315 -4.11 9.54 -20.77
CA TYR A 315 -3.15 8.44 -20.56
C TYR A 315 -2.57 7.97 -21.90
N ARG A 316 -2.05 8.90 -22.71
CA ARG A 316 -1.57 8.62 -24.08
C ARG A 316 -0.54 7.49 -24.17
N CYS A 317 0.36 7.36 -23.18
CA CYS A 317 1.38 6.31 -23.17
C CYS A 317 0.83 4.91 -22.85
N LYS A 318 -0.37 4.83 -22.24
CA LYS A 318 -0.95 3.56 -21.76
C LYS A 318 -1.78 2.85 -22.83
N ASP A 319 -1.90 3.45 -24.02
CA ASP A 319 -2.58 2.88 -25.19
C ASP A 319 -3.99 2.38 -24.84
N LEU A 320 -4.81 3.25 -24.24
CA LEU A 320 -6.18 2.91 -23.85
C LEU A 320 -7.12 2.86 -25.06
N THR A 321 -6.77 2.09 -26.09
CA THR A 321 -7.55 1.96 -27.32
C THR A 321 -8.75 1.05 -27.11
N GLU A 322 -9.90 1.44 -27.66
CA GLU A 322 -11.13 0.65 -27.68
C GLU A 322 -11.52 0.18 -26.27
N ASN A 323 -11.80 -1.11 -26.10
CA ASN A 323 -12.06 -1.77 -24.83
C ASN A 323 -10.98 -2.82 -24.50
N ASN A 324 -9.79 -2.71 -25.08
CA ASN A 324 -8.73 -3.67 -24.88
C ASN A 324 -8.20 -3.64 -23.44
N CYS A 325 -7.87 -4.78 -22.86
CA CYS A 325 -7.28 -4.87 -21.54
C CYS A 325 -5.95 -4.13 -21.48
N ARG A 326 -5.77 -3.29 -20.46
CA ARG A 326 -4.56 -2.47 -20.26
C ARG A 326 -4.23 -2.39 -18.78
N ASN A 327 -3.03 -1.93 -18.46
CA ASN A 327 -2.65 -1.69 -17.07
C ASN A 327 -2.20 -0.24 -16.87
N PRO A 328 -3.15 0.72 -16.82
CA PRO A 328 -2.79 2.12 -16.70
C PRO A 328 -2.21 2.50 -15.32
N ASP A 329 -2.51 1.76 -14.26
CA ASP A 329 -2.21 2.10 -12.87
C ASP A 329 -1.21 1.16 -12.18
N GLY A 330 -0.48 0.35 -12.95
CA GLY A 330 0.62 -0.47 -12.44
C GLY A 330 0.18 -1.56 -11.46
N ARG A 331 -1.06 -2.07 -11.62
CA ARG A 331 -1.54 -3.24 -10.86
C ARG A 331 -0.82 -4.51 -11.29
N ASP A 332 -1.13 -5.63 -10.66
CA ASP A 332 -0.40 -6.88 -10.91
C ASP A 332 -0.62 -7.49 -12.32
N LEU A 333 -1.71 -7.10 -13.00
CA LEU A 333 -2.14 -7.65 -14.29
C LEU A 333 -2.86 -6.60 -15.16
N PRO A 334 -2.87 -6.75 -16.50
CA PRO A 334 -3.81 -6.03 -17.36
C PRO A 334 -5.25 -6.27 -16.94
N TRP A 335 -6.05 -5.20 -16.98
CA TRP A 335 -7.45 -5.18 -16.55
C TRP A 335 -8.28 -4.26 -17.45
N CYS A 336 -9.60 -4.27 -17.26
CA CYS A 336 -10.50 -3.33 -17.91
C CYS A 336 -11.70 -2.99 -17.02
N PHE A 337 -12.37 -1.86 -17.30
CA PHE A 337 -13.75 -1.67 -16.84
C PHE A 337 -14.64 -2.67 -17.56
N THR A 338 -15.70 -3.17 -16.93
CA THR A 338 -16.56 -4.18 -17.57
C THR A 338 -17.85 -3.57 -18.09
N SER A 339 -18.44 -4.18 -19.11
CA SER A 339 -19.76 -3.79 -19.61
C SER A 339 -20.90 -4.16 -18.66
N ASP A 340 -20.65 -4.92 -17.58
CA ASP A 340 -21.63 -5.25 -16.55
C ASP A 340 -21.69 -4.12 -15.50
N PRO A 341 -22.85 -3.46 -15.30
CA PRO A 341 -23.03 -2.43 -14.29
C PRO A 341 -22.75 -2.90 -12.84
N ASN A 342 -22.80 -4.21 -12.58
CA ASN A 342 -22.56 -4.79 -11.25
C ASN A 342 -21.09 -5.15 -10.99
N VAL A 343 -20.25 -5.17 -12.03
CA VAL A 343 -18.82 -5.51 -11.94
C VAL A 343 -18.02 -4.35 -12.50
N ARG A 344 -17.48 -3.50 -11.61
CA ARG A 344 -16.81 -2.27 -12.04
C ARG A 344 -15.54 -2.52 -12.87
N THR A 345 -14.67 -3.41 -12.41
CA THR A 345 -13.42 -3.76 -13.10
C THR A 345 -13.13 -5.25 -12.99
N ALA A 346 -12.35 -5.79 -13.93
CA ALA A 346 -11.91 -7.17 -13.91
C ALA A 346 -10.52 -7.34 -14.54
N PHE A 347 -9.75 -8.30 -14.03
CA PHE A 347 -8.43 -8.66 -14.57
C PHE A 347 -8.55 -9.57 -15.79
N CYS A 348 -7.67 -9.35 -16.76
CA CYS A 348 -7.59 -10.13 -17.98
C CYS A 348 -6.48 -11.19 -17.84
N THR A 349 -6.71 -12.18 -16.99
CA THR A 349 -5.75 -13.27 -16.70
C THR A 349 -5.56 -14.23 -17.87
N ASN A 350 -6.36 -14.10 -18.93
CA ASN A 350 -6.25 -14.84 -20.18
C ASN A 350 -5.10 -14.35 -21.08
N ILE A 351 -4.44 -13.24 -20.73
CA ILE A 351 -3.25 -12.78 -21.45
C ILE A 351 -2.02 -13.49 -20.85
N PRO A 352 -1.23 -14.23 -21.65
CA PRO A 352 -0.04 -14.93 -21.16
C PRO A 352 1.11 -13.94 -20.85
N ARG A 353 2.13 -14.36 -20.08
CA ARG A 353 3.35 -13.56 -19.86
C ARG A 353 4.42 -13.92 -20.89
N CYS A 354 5.08 -12.92 -21.46
CA CYS A 354 6.13 -13.12 -22.46
C CYS A 354 7.37 -13.79 -21.85
N GLY A 355 8.20 -14.42 -22.68
CA GLY A 355 9.39 -15.17 -22.23
C GLY A 355 9.10 -16.55 -21.63
N LYS A 356 7.86 -17.03 -21.73
CA LYS A 356 7.49 -18.40 -21.36
C LYS A 356 6.85 -19.13 -22.53
N GLN A 357 7.62 -19.38 -23.60
CA GLN A 357 7.51 -20.62 -24.39
C GLN A 357 8.89 -21.00 -25.00
N ASN A 358 9.34 -22.20 -24.62
CA ASN A 358 10.21 -23.13 -25.35
C ASN A 358 11.65 -22.72 -25.69
N THR A 359 12.46 -22.52 -24.65
CA THR A 359 13.73 -23.25 -24.53
C THR A 359 13.81 -23.77 -23.12
N GLU A 360 13.78 -25.10 -22.98
CA GLU A 360 14.36 -25.75 -21.80
C GLU A 360 15.82 -25.28 -21.68
N PRO A 361 16.19 -24.81 -20.48
CA PRO A 361 17.13 -25.58 -19.70
C PRO A 361 16.41 -26.17 -18.51
N GLN A 362 16.57 -27.47 -18.35
CA GLN A 362 16.13 -28.26 -17.20
C GLN A 362 16.43 -27.54 -15.87
N GLY A 363 15.39 -27.24 -15.07
CA GLY A 363 15.55 -26.69 -13.71
C GLY A 363 14.43 -25.77 -13.17
N GLU A 364 13.18 -26.22 -13.19
CA GLU A 364 12.13 -25.97 -12.16
C GLU A 364 11.94 -24.55 -11.55
N ASN A 365 11.11 -23.70 -12.19
CA ASN A 365 10.39 -22.58 -11.54
C ASN A 365 8.93 -22.94 -11.15
N CYS A 366 8.60 -24.22 -11.20
CA CYS A 366 7.36 -24.80 -10.69
C CYS A 366 7.73 -25.99 -9.82
N TYR A 367 6.86 -26.38 -8.90
CA TYR A 367 7.07 -27.56 -8.07
C TYR A 367 6.05 -28.65 -8.42
N THR A 368 6.47 -29.90 -8.37
CA THR A 368 5.59 -31.06 -8.54
C THR A 368 5.12 -31.60 -7.19
N GLY A 369 3.91 -32.15 -7.13
CA GLY A 369 3.32 -32.65 -5.88
C GLY A 369 3.23 -31.56 -4.81
N SER A 370 3.80 -31.81 -3.64
CA SER A 370 3.95 -30.82 -2.55
C SER A 370 5.12 -29.86 -2.76
N GLY A 371 6.06 -30.18 -3.65
CA GLY A 371 7.26 -29.37 -3.88
C GLY A 371 8.43 -29.67 -2.94
N GLU A 372 8.46 -30.87 -2.36
CA GLU A 372 9.59 -31.40 -1.59
C GLU A 372 10.92 -31.31 -2.36
N ASN A 373 10.86 -31.62 -3.66
CA ASN A 373 12.02 -31.62 -4.54
C ASN A 373 12.28 -30.27 -5.20
N TYR A 374 11.49 -29.24 -4.90
CA TYR A 374 11.68 -27.93 -5.49
C TYR A 374 13.06 -27.37 -5.11
N ARG A 375 13.87 -27.01 -6.11
CA ARG A 375 15.21 -26.44 -5.93
C ARG A 375 15.39 -25.06 -6.59
N GLY A 376 14.32 -24.42 -7.05
CA GLY A 376 14.38 -23.11 -7.71
C GLY A 376 14.80 -21.94 -6.80
N GLU A 377 15.02 -20.76 -7.39
CA GLU A 377 15.67 -19.61 -6.73
C GLU A 377 14.70 -18.54 -6.19
N VAL A 378 13.42 -18.88 -6.05
CA VAL A 378 12.43 -17.95 -5.46
C VAL A 378 12.80 -17.68 -4.00
N SER A 379 12.97 -16.40 -3.62
CA SER A 379 13.40 -15.96 -2.28
C SER A 379 12.46 -14.93 -1.65
N ARG A 380 11.18 -14.94 -2.05
CA ARG A 380 10.14 -14.08 -1.49
C ARG A 380 8.88 -14.89 -1.17
N THR A 381 8.28 -14.57 -0.03
CA THR A 381 6.99 -15.14 0.38
C THR A 381 5.84 -14.51 -0.41
N ARG A 382 4.66 -15.14 -0.36
CA ARG A 382 3.42 -14.64 -0.96
C ARG A 382 2.95 -13.31 -0.35
N SER A 383 3.34 -13.03 0.90
CA SER A 383 3.12 -11.73 1.54
C SER A 383 4.16 -10.68 1.12
N GLY A 384 5.06 -11.00 0.19
CA GLY A 384 6.06 -10.09 -0.37
C GLY A 384 7.32 -9.93 0.50
N LEU A 385 7.44 -10.69 1.60
CA LEU A 385 8.58 -10.60 2.51
C LEU A 385 9.80 -11.34 1.93
N PRO A 386 11.02 -10.81 2.07
CA PRO A 386 12.23 -11.52 1.68
C PRO A 386 12.45 -12.70 2.62
N CYS A 387 12.81 -13.85 2.05
CA CYS A 387 13.19 -15.02 2.80
C CYS A 387 14.50 -14.78 3.56
N SER A 388 14.57 -15.26 4.80
CA SER A 388 15.80 -15.30 5.59
C SER A 388 16.65 -16.52 5.21
N LEU A 389 17.91 -16.52 5.63
CA LEU A 389 18.82 -17.64 5.43
C LEU A 389 18.37 -18.83 6.26
N TRP A 390 18.25 -20.01 5.65
CA TRP A 390 17.88 -21.23 6.39
C TRP A 390 18.87 -21.60 7.49
N SER A 391 20.13 -21.17 7.38
CA SER A 391 21.17 -21.37 8.40
C SER A 391 20.90 -20.66 9.72
N ASP A 392 20.15 -19.56 9.68
CA ASP A 392 19.93 -18.70 10.86
C ASP A 392 18.83 -19.25 11.77
N HIS A 393 18.05 -20.21 11.27
CA HIS A 393 16.98 -20.87 11.99
C HIS A 393 17.42 -22.32 12.23
N ASN A 394 17.72 -22.68 13.48
CA ASN A 394 18.12 -24.02 13.92
C ASN A 394 16.98 -25.06 13.72
N ALA A 395 16.57 -25.29 12.48
CA ALA A 395 15.66 -26.34 12.10
C ALA A 395 16.48 -27.62 11.88
N ALA A 396 16.04 -28.70 12.51
CA ALA A 396 16.60 -30.06 12.39
C ALA A 396 16.37 -30.67 11.00
N VAL A 397 16.76 -29.98 9.93
CA VAL A 397 16.70 -30.45 8.56
C VAL A 397 18.11 -30.37 7.97
N LEU A 398 18.87 -31.43 8.18
CA LEU A 398 20.27 -31.59 7.77
C LEU A 398 20.52 -31.41 6.26
N THR A 399 19.48 -31.36 5.43
CA THR A 399 19.54 -31.32 3.97
C THR A 399 19.45 -29.92 3.33
N VAL A 400 19.13 -28.85 4.08
CA VAL A 400 18.88 -27.49 3.51
C VAL A 400 20.07 -26.51 3.71
N ARG A 401 21.14 -26.93 4.41
CA ARG A 401 22.26 -26.07 4.84
C ARG A 401 23.05 -25.36 3.72
N GLN A 402 22.79 -25.63 2.45
CA GLN A 402 23.53 -25.04 1.31
C GLN A 402 22.66 -24.19 0.37
N GLU A 403 21.41 -23.89 0.71
CA GLU A 403 20.44 -23.32 -0.26
C GLU A 403 20.09 -21.84 -0.04
N GLY A 404 20.94 -21.11 0.71
CA GLY A 404 20.80 -19.67 0.87
C GLY A 404 19.47 -19.25 1.50
N SER A 405 18.76 -18.33 0.85
CA SER A 405 17.45 -17.80 1.27
C SER A 405 16.32 -18.22 0.32
N PHE A 406 16.46 -19.33 -0.40
CA PHE A 406 15.44 -19.76 -1.37
C PHE A 406 14.32 -20.58 -0.75
N CYS A 407 13.11 -20.50 -1.27
CA CYS A 407 11.95 -21.23 -0.81
C CYS A 407 12.12 -22.74 -0.98
N ARG A 408 11.75 -23.51 0.05
CA ARG A 408 11.87 -24.97 0.08
C ARG A 408 10.67 -25.59 0.76
N ASN A 409 10.47 -26.89 0.55
CA ASN A 409 9.44 -27.64 1.26
C ASN A 409 10.01 -28.86 2.01
N PRO A 410 10.85 -28.64 3.03
CA PRO A 410 11.54 -29.74 3.73
C PRO A 410 10.60 -30.63 4.55
N ASP A 411 9.41 -30.13 4.90
CA ASP A 411 8.41 -30.82 5.72
C ASP A 411 7.30 -31.48 4.89
N ARG A 412 7.45 -31.53 3.56
CA ARG A 412 6.50 -32.13 2.61
C ARG A 412 5.09 -31.54 2.72
N ASP A 413 5.01 -30.26 3.07
CA ASP A 413 3.75 -29.54 3.23
C ASP A 413 2.93 -29.58 1.92
N THR A 414 1.71 -30.09 1.97
CA THR A 414 0.82 -30.21 0.80
C THR A 414 0.44 -28.87 0.17
N TYR A 415 0.63 -27.75 0.88
CA TYR A 415 0.32 -26.40 0.41
C TYR A 415 1.46 -25.70 -0.32
N GLY A 416 2.65 -26.32 -0.40
CA GLY A 416 3.75 -25.87 -1.25
C GLY A 416 4.99 -25.39 -0.51
N PRO A 417 6.03 -24.98 -1.25
CA PRO A 417 7.27 -24.46 -0.68
C PRO A 417 7.07 -23.13 0.06
N TRP A 418 7.85 -22.95 1.12
CA TRP A 418 7.81 -21.83 2.04
C TRP A 418 9.22 -21.41 2.44
N CYS A 419 9.35 -20.32 3.18
CA CYS A 419 10.63 -19.93 3.78
C CYS A 419 10.41 -19.17 5.10
N TYR A 420 11.47 -19.10 5.92
CA TYR A 420 11.50 -18.21 7.07
C TYR A 420 11.66 -16.75 6.63
N THR A 421 11.26 -15.80 7.48
CA THR A 421 11.52 -14.37 7.26
C THR A 421 12.10 -13.73 8.51
N ASN A 422 12.78 -12.60 8.34
CA ASN A 422 13.30 -11.79 9.46
C ASN A 422 12.23 -10.94 10.17
N SER A 423 10.95 -11.10 9.79
CA SER A 423 9.83 -10.41 10.43
C SER A 423 9.40 -11.13 11.71
N THR A 424 9.33 -10.42 12.83
CA THR A 424 8.78 -10.96 14.09
C THR A 424 7.28 -11.23 14.00
N ALA A 425 6.58 -10.57 13.08
CA ALA A 425 5.16 -10.74 12.83
C ALA A 425 4.89 -12.00 11.99
N ILE A 426 5.66 -12.19 10.91
CA ILE A 426 5.51 -13.31 9.98
C ILE A 426 6.83 -14.09 9.96
N PRO A 427 7.13 -14.92 10.99
CA PRO A 427 8.40 -15.66 11.08
C PRO A 427 8.62 -16.63 9.93
N TRP A 428 7.56 -17.05 9.24
CA TRP A 428 7.59 -17.84 8.02
C TRP A 428 6.33 -17.58 7.21
N ASP A 429 6.39 -17.80 5.90
CA ASP A 429 5.22 -17.74 5.02
C ASP A 429 5.46 -18.55 3.73
N TYR A 430 4.38 -18.96 3.07
CA TYR A 430 4.46 -19.70 1.81
C TYR A 430 5.03 -18.85 0.70
N CYS A 431 5.63 -19.47 -0.31
CA CYS A 431 6.13 -18.78 -1.49
C CYS A 431 5.16 -18.94 -2.66
N SER A 432 4.99 -17.88 -3.45
CA SER A 432 4.14 -17.89 -4.65
C SER A 432 4.82 -18.62 -5.82
N ILE A 433 4.97 -19.94 -5.70
CA ILE A 433 5.51 -20.82 -6.74
C ILE A 433 4.36 -21.61 -7.35
N LYS A 434 4.37 -21.82 -8.68
CA LYS A 434 3.30 -22.54 -9.37
C LYS A 434 3.49 -24.06 -9.26
N LEU A 435 2.41 -24.84 -9.21
CA LEU A 435 2.50 -26.28 -9.49
C LEU A 435 2.82 -26.51 -10.97
N CYS A 436 3.64 -27.51 -11.28
CA CYS A 436 3.85 -27.91 -12.66
C CYS A 436 2.58 -28.57 -13.22
N GLU A 437 2.11 -28.15 -14.39
CA GLU A 437 0.89 -28.66 -15.00
C GLU A 437 1.06 -30.14 -15.41
N SER A 438 0.25 -31.03 -14.82
CA SER A 438 0.02 -32.37 -15.37
C SER A 438 -1.19 -32.33 -16.29
N HIS A 439 -1.00 -32.71 -17.55
CA HIS A 439 -2.08 -32.84 -18.53
C HIS A 439 -3.07 -33.92 -18.09
N THR A 440 -4.28 -33.54 -17.69
CA THR A 440 -5.46 -34.41 -17.81
C THR A 440 -6.68 -33.60 -18.28
N HIS A 441 -7.44 -34.23 -19.17
CA HIS A 441 -8.40 -33.65 -20.10
C HIS A 441 -9.77 -33.30 -19.49
N THR A 442 -10.35 -32.21 -20.02
CA THR A 442 -11.77 -31.93 -20.37
C THR A 442 -12.91 -32.36 -19.43
N HIS A 443 -13.84 -31.43 -19.14
CA HIS A 443 -15.17 -31.43 -19.79
C HIS A 443 -15.92 -30.11 -19.56
N THR A 444 -16.32 -29.51 -20.67
CA THR A 444 -17.23 -28.39 -20.85
C THR A 444 -18.67 -28.79 -20.53
N HIS A 445 -19.44 -27.96 -19.82
CA HIS A 445 -20.90 -27.90 -20.00
C HIS A 445 -21.42 -26.46 -19.91
N THR A 446 -22.08 -26.07 -20.99
CA THR A 446 -22.94 -24.90 -21.20
C THR A 446 -24.26 -25.04 -20.43
N HIS A 447 -24.86 -23.93 -19.96
CA HIS A 447 -26.24 -23.50 -20.32
C HIS A 447 -26.84 -22.36 -19.45
N THR A 448 -27.18 -21.26 -20.13
CA THR A 448 -28.42 -20.46 -20.18
C THR A 448 -29.18 -19.95 -18.92
N HIS A 449 -29.31 -18.61 -18.90
CA HIS A 449 -30.25 -17.65 -18.29
C HIS A 449 -31.52 -18.09 -17.52
N THR A 450 -31.89 -17.29 -16.49
CA THR A 450 -33.17 -16.53 -16.39
C THR A 450 -33.27 -15.65 -15.12
N HIS A 451 -33.87 -14.46 -15.26
CA HIS A 451 -34.21 -13.49 -14.21
C HIS A 451 -35.47 -13.91 -13.41
N THR A 452 -35.60 -13.48 -12.15
CA THR A 452 -36.67 -12.57 -11.64
C THR A 452 -36.77 -12.51 -10.09
N HIS A 453 -37.02 -11.27 -9.63
CA HIS A 453 -37.74 -10.74 -8.46
C HIS A 453 -37.45 -11.11 -6.98
N THR A 454 -37.27 -10.00 -6.26
CA THR A 454 -37.37 -9.65 -4.83
C THR A 454 -38.30 -10.49 -3.93
N HIS A 455 -37.81 -10.91 -2.76
CA HIS A 455 -38.59 -11.05 -1.53
C HIS A 455 -37.76 -10.75 -0.27
N ARG A 456 -38.40 -10.07 0.69
CA ARG A 456 -37.90 -9.72 2.03
C ARG A 456 -37.50 -10.99 2.80
N THR A 457 -36.33 -11.01 3.44
CA THR A 457 -35.86 -12.13 4.28
C THR A 457 -35.97 -11.80 5.77
N ARG A 458 -36.76 -12.62 6.48
CA ARG A 458 -36.84 -12.78 7.95
C ARG A 458 -35.97 -14.00 8.33
N ILE A 459 -35.44 -14.08 9.55
CA ILE A 459 -34.59 -15.21 10.01
C ILE A 459 -35.12 -15.75 11.34
N VAL A 460 -35.14 -17.08 11.48
CA VAL A 460 -35.61 -17.86 12.63
C VAL A 460 -34.64 -19.06 12.82
N GLY A 461 -34.67 -19.75 13.97
CA GLY A 461 -34.21 -21.14 14.09
C GLY A 461 -33.24 -21.46 15.24
N GLY A 462 -32.47 -20.48 15.73
CA GLY A 462 -31.51 -20.72 16.81
C GLY A 462 -32.10 -20.54 18.21
N ALA A 463 -31.72 -21.39 19.15
CA ALA A 463 -32.08 -21.25 20.56
C ALA A 463 -30.95 -20.55 21.34
N PRO A 464 -31.26 -19.66 22.30
CA PRO A 464 -30.24 -19.12 23.22
C PRO A 464 -29.51 -20.25 23.94
N ILE A 465 -28.19 -20.10 24.09
CA ILE A 465 -27.35 -21.09 24.78
C ILE A 465 -26.46 -20.40 25.82
N ALA A 466 -26.19 -21.10 26.93
CA ALA A 466 -25.27 -20.60 27.94
C ALA A 466 -23.84 -20.60 27.39
N ILE A 467 -23.02 -19.63 27.83
CA ILE A 467 -21.62 -19.55 27.38
C ILE A 467 -20.81 -20.77 27.84
N THR A 468 -21.17 -21.43 28.94
CA THR A 468 -20.53 -22.68 29.40
C THR A 468 -20.65 -23.80 28.37
N ASP A 469 -21.77 -23.88 27.64
CA ASP A 469 -22.01 -24.88 26.60
C ASP A 469 -21.43 -24.51 25.23
N GLY A 470 -20.89 -23.29 25.10
CA GLY A 470 -20.20 -22.77 23.92
C GLY A 470 -18.91 -22.04 24.31
N SER A 471 -18.16 -22.57 25.27
CA SER A 471 -17.07 -21.87 25.97
C SER A 471 -15.84 -21.56 25.09
N TRP A 472 -15.77 -22.14 23.89
CA TRP A 472 -14.78 -21.80 22.86
C TRP A 472 -15.18 -20.60 21.99
N MET A 473 -16.39 -20.06 22.15
CA MET A 473 -16.88 -18.98 21.31
C MET A 473 -16.11 -17.69 21.54
N VAL A 474 -15.70 -17.09 20.44
CA VAL A 474 -14.97 -15.82 20.42
C VAL A 474 -15.78 -14.79 19.67
N SER A 475 -15.95 -13.61 20.27
CA SER A 475 -16.46 -12.43 19.58
C SER A 475 -15.30 -11.53 19.19
N ILE A 476 -15.04 -11.40 17.90
CA ILE A 476 -14.11 -10.41 17.35
C ILE A 476 -14.86 -9.08 17.19
N GLN A 477 -14.46 -8.10 17.99
CA GLN A 477 -14.98 -6.74 18.00
C GLN A 477 -14.16 -5.87 17.05
N LYS A 478 -14.84 -4.97 16.33
CA LYS A 478 -14.20 -3.88 15.57
C LYS A 478 -14.82 -2.55 16.00
N GLY A 479 -14.02 -1.68 16.60
CA GLY A 479 -14.55 -0.51 17.33
C GLY A 479 -15.33 -0.98 18.56
N SER A 480 -16.60 -0.56 18.67
CA SER A 480 -17.51 -0.93 19.76
C SER A 480 -18.60 -1.92 19.35
N SER A 481 -18.43 -2.61 18.22
CA SER A 481 -19.43 -3.51 17.66
C SER A 481 -18.85 -4.89 17.33
N HIS A 482 -19.67 -5.91 17.58
CA HIS A 482 -19.37 -7.28 17.17
C HIS A 482 -19.29 -7.35 15.64
N TRP A 483 -18.15 -7.82 15.15
CA TRP A 483 -17.83 -7.83 13.73
C TRP A 483 -17.85 -9.24 13.15
N CYS A 484 -17.16 -10.17 13.81
CA CYS A 484 -17.09 -11.57 13.41
C CYS A 484 -17.09 -12.52 14.62
N GLY A 485 -17.48 -13.76 14.38
CA GLY A 485 -17.22 -14.88 15.27
C GLY A 485 -15.82 -15.45 15.11
N GLY A 486 -15.44 -16.29 16.06
CA GLY A 486 -14.22 -17.09 16.05
C GLY A 486 -14.34 -18.26 17.01
N SER A 487 -13.33 -19.11 17.05
CA SER A 487 -13.27 -20.25 17.96
C SER A 487 -11.89 -20.39 18.59
N LEU A 488 -11.83 -20.43 19.92
CA LEU A 488 -10.60 -20.66 20.66
C LEU A 488 -10.18 -22.12 20.49
N ILE A 489 -9.06 -22.37 19.80
CA ILE A 489 -8.54 -23.71 19.52
C ILE A 489 -7.27 -24.05 20.34
N ARG A 490 -6.62 -23.02 20.89
CA ARG A 490 -5.58 -23.08 21.94
C ARG A 490 -5.66 -21.79 22.77
N GLU A 491 -5.00 -21.72 23.92
CA GLU A 491 -5.08 -20.56 24.83
C GLU A 491 -4.75 -19.24 24.13
N GLU A 492 -3.82 -19.23 23.17
CA GLU A 492 -3.45 -18.03 22.40
C GLU A 492 -4.02 -17.98 20.99
N TRP A 493 -4.76 -19.00 20.54
CA TRP A 493 -5.10 -19.15 19.12
C TRP A 493 -6.59 -19.25 18.89
N VAL A 494 -7.08 -18.37 18.03
CA VAL A 494 -8.49 -18.34 17.61
C VAL A 494 -8.57 -18.58 16.09
N LEU A 495 -9.43 -19.51 15.69
CA LEU A 495 -9.75 -19.81 14.30
C LEU A 495 -10.92 -18.94 13.83
N THR A 496 -10.85 -18.39 12.63
CA THR A 496 -11.89 -17.51 12.06
C THR A 496 -11.80 -17.43 10.52
N ASP A 497 -12.70 -16.67 9.90
CA ASP A 497 -12.71 -16.38 8.46
C ASP A 497 -11.71 -15.25 8.15
N ARG A 498 -10.89 -15.46 7.13
CA ARG A 498 -9.94 -14.46 6.61
C ARG A 498 -10.63 -13.16 6.21
N GLN A 499 -11.87 -13.21 5.75
CA GLN A 499 -12.62 -12.02 5.32
C GLN A 499 -13.03 -11.10 6.49
N CYS A 500 -12.86 -11.54 7.74
CA CYS A 500 -13.01 -10.67 8.92
C CYS A 500 -11.94 -9.56 8.97
N PHE A 501 -10.86 -9.69 8.21
CA PHE A 501 -9.74 -8.74 8.15
C PHE A 501 -9.59 -8.16 6.73
N SER A 502 -9.17 -6.90 6.62
CA SER A 502 -8.98 -6.22 5.33
C SER A 502 -7.82 -6.79 4.52
N SER A 503 -6.78 -7.28 5.19
CA SER A 503 -5.59 -7.89 4.58
C SER A 503 -4.99 -8.96 5.51
N CYS A 504 -3.88 -9.58 5.11
CA CYS A 504 -3.10 -10.48 5.99
C CYS A 504 -2.21 -9.73 6.99
N VAL A 505 -2.07 -8.40 6.81
CA VAL A 505 -1.39 -7.50 7.74
C VAL A 505 -2.33 -6.31 8.00
N PRO A 506 -3.49 -6.55 8.65
CA PRO A 506 -4.46 -5.50 8.91
C PRO A 506 -3.95 -4.58 10.04
N ASP A 507 -4.47 -3.35 10.08
CA ASP A 507 -4.35 -2.53 11.30
C ASP A 507 -5.24 -3.14 12.40
N LEU A 508 -4.63 -3.59 13.48
CA LEU A 508 -5.29 -4.27 14.61
C LEU A 508 -5.71 -3.29 15.72
N SER A 509 -5.42 -1.99 15.60
CA SER A 509 -5.70 -1.00 16.64
C SER A 509 -7.18 -0.95 17.06
N GLU A 510 -8.07 -1.09 16.08
CA GLU A 510 -9.54 -1.10 16.25
C GLU A 510 -10.11 -2.45 16.67
N TYR A 511 -9.31 -3.52 16.70
CA TYR A 511 -9.79 -4.89 16.94
C TYR A 511 -9.60 -5.33 18.38
N ARG A 512 -10.61 -6.00 18.95
CA ARG A 512 -10.55 -6.64 20.28
C ARG A 512 -11.20 -8.02 20.23
N VAL A 513 -10.74 -8.93 21.08
CA VAL A 513 -11.29 -10.29 21.22
C VAL A 513 -11.98 -10.37 22.56
N TRP A 514 -13.27 -10.76 22.55
CA TRP A 514 -14.03 -11.05 23.75
C TRP A 514 -14.27 -12.57 23.88
N LEU A 515 -13.98 -13.10 25.06
CA LEU A 515 -14.18 -14.49 25.46
C LEU A 515 -15.10 -14.55 26.69
N GLY A 516 -15.79 -15.67 26.90
CA GLY A 516 -16.61 -15.89 28.10
C GLY A 516 -17.87 -15.02 28.19
N VAL A 517 -18.38 -14.53 27.04
CA VAL A 517 -19.56 -13.66 26.95
C VAL A 517 -20.72 -14.37 26.24
N SER A 518 -21.93 -14.34 26.82
CA SER A 518 -23.15 -14.82 26.15
C SER A 518 -24.00 -13.66 25.60
N ASP A 519 -24.14 -12.55 26.32
CA ASP A 519 -24.86 -11.34 25.88
C ASP A 519 -23.89 -10.17 25.67
N LEU A 520 -23.83 -9.70 24.42
CA LEU A 520 -22.94 -8.62 23.97
C LEU A 520 -23.39 -7.22 24.44
N ARG A 521 -24.61 -7.06 24.96
CA ARG A 521 -25.19 -5.77 25.38
C ARG A 521 -24.86 -5.39 26.83
N GLY A 522 -24.20 -6.27 27.59
CA GLY A 522 -23.64 -5.93 28.90
C GLY A 522 -24.61 -5.90 30.08
N SER A 523 -25.84 -6.44 29.96
CA SER A 523 -26.84 -6.44 31.05
C SER A 523 -26.87 -7.70 31.92
N SER A 524 -25.85 -8.57 31.85
CA SER A 524 -25.82 -9.74 32.73
C SER A 524 -25.27 -9.38 34.12
N PRO A 525 -25.87 -9.85 35.24
CA PRO A 525 -25.25 -9.82 36.56
C PRO A 525 -23.88 -10.56 36.59
N ASN A 526 -23.62 -11.40 35.57
CA ASN A 526 -22.39 -12.18 35.37
C ASN A 526 -21.34 -11.47 34.50
N GLY A 527 -21.26 -10.14 34.53
CA GLY A 527 -20.20 -9.36 33.85
C GLY A 527 -18.76 -9.69 34.31
N SER A 528 -18.59 -10.56 35.31
CA SER A 528 -17.33 -10.98 35.93
C SER A 528 -16.49 -11.96 35.12
N PHE A 529 -17.04 -12.64 34.10
CA PHE A 529 -16.34 -13.71 33.37
C PHE A 529 -15.82 -13.30 31.97
N ARG A 530 -16.10 -12.08 31.52
CA ARG A 530 -15.67 -11.60 30.21
C ARG A 530 -14.18 -11.31 30.20
N GLN A 531 -13.44 -11.95 29.31
CA GLN A 531 -12.05 -11.62 29.05
C GLN A 531 -11.94 -10.81 27.76
N GLU A 532 -11.25 -9.67 27.83
CA GLU A 532 -10.94 -8.84 26.68
C GLU A 532 -9.44 -8.88 26.40
N VAL A 533 -9.07 -9.31 25.20
CA VAL A 533 -7.68 -9.48 24.78
C VAL A 533 -7.47 -8.78 23.45
N SER A 534 -6.32 -8.11 23.29
CA SER A 534 -5.93 -7.55 21.99
C SER A 534 -5.41 -8.65 21.06
N ILE A 535 -5.52 -8.42 19.75
CA ILE A 535 -4.94 -9.31 18.74
C ILE A 535 -3.48 -8.91 18.55
N SER A 536 -2.57 -9.88 18.64
CA SER A 536 -1.14 -9.68 18.37
C SER A 536 -0.85 -9.82 16.88
N HIS A 537 -1.38 -10.87 16.25
CA HIS A 537 -1.08 -11.19 14.86
C HIS A 537 -2.24 -11.93 14.16
N VAL A 538 -2.31 -11.83 12.83
CA VAL A 538 -3.24 -12.59 11.97
C VAL A 538 -2.42 -13.43 10.99
N VAL A 539 -2.61 -14.74 11.02
CA VAL A 539 -1.95 -15.71 10.14
C VAL A 539 -2.97 -16.21 9.12
N CYS A 540 -2.76 -15.83 7.86
CA CYS A 540 -3.63 -16.25 6.76
C CYS A 540 -3.40 -17.71 6.37
N GLY A 541 -4.50 -18.43 6.15
CA GLY A 541 -4.51 -19.77 5.59
C GLY A 541 -3.92 -19.85 4.17
N PRO A 542 -3.78 -21.07 3.62
CA PRO A 542 -3.38 -21.29 2.24
C PRO A 542 -4.26 -20.53 1.24
N GLU A 543 -3.75 -20.27 0.04
CA GLU A 543 -4.50 -19.54 -0.99
C GLU A 543 -5.84 -20.23 -1.30
N GLY A 544 -6.91 -19.44 -1.46
CA GLY A 544 -8.27 -19.95 -1.69
C GLY A 544 -9.01 -20.52 -0.47
N SER A 545 -8.34 -20.69 0.68
CA SER A 545 -8.98 -21.28 1.87
C SER A 545 -10.04 -20.37 2.52
N ASN A 546 -9.84 -19.05 2.46
CA ASN A 546 -10.51 -18.05 3.32
C ASN A 546 -10.34 -18.32 4.82
N LEU A 547 -9.34 -19.10 5.25
CA LEU A 547 -9.09 -19.42 6.65
C LEU A 547 -8.12 -18.40 7.27
N ALA A 548 -8.30 -18.07 8.54
CA ALA A 548 -7.31 -17.31 9.30
C ALA A 548 -7.20 -17.83 10.73
N LEU A 549 -5.98 -17.76 11.27
CA LEU A 549 -5.69 -17.91 12.68
C LEU A 549 -5.31 -16.55 13.25
N ILE A 550 -5.89 -16.16 14.37
CA ILE A 550 -5.44 -14.98 15.10
C ILE A 550 -4.69 -15.43 16.36
N ARG A 551 -3.57 -14.77 16.63
CA ARG A 551 -2.82 -14.94 17.86
C ARG A 551 -3.22 -13.83 18.84
N LEU A 552 -3.67 -14.21 20.02
CA LEU A 552 -3.97 -13.28 21.11
C LEU A 552 -2.67 -12.68 21.66
N ALA A 553 -2.73 -11.45 22.14
CA ALA A 553 -1.56 -10.80 22.76
C ALA A 553 -1.20 -11.41 24.13
N LYS A 554 -2.15 -12.10 24.77
CA LYS A 554 -1.97 -12.87 25.98
C LYS A 554 -2.82 -14.14 25.91
N PRO A 555 -2.40 -15.25 26.53
CA PRO A 555 -3.23 -16.45 26.65
C PRO A 555 -4.58 -16.14 27.29
N ALA A 556 -5.64 -16.77 26.77
CA ALA A 556 -6.94 -16.82 27.41
C ALA A 556 -6.80 -17.53 28.77
N LEU A 557 -7.34 -16.92 29.82
CA LEU A 557 -7.31 -17.51 31.15
C LEU A 557 -8.35 -18.65 31.21
N PRO A 558 -7.99 -19.84 31.70
CA PRO A 558 -8.95 -20.92 31.88
C PRO A 558 -10.12 -20.49 32.79
N ALA A 559 -11.35 -20.78 32.37
CA ALA A 559 -12.56 -20.54 33.15
C ALA A 559 -13.66 -21.50 32.67
N ASP A 560 -14.69 -21.75 33.48
CA ASP A 560 -15.84 -22.58 33.08
C ASP A 560 -16.50 -22.10 31.78
N SER A 561 -16.44 -20.79 31.54
CA SER A 561 -16.95 -20.12 30.35
C SER A 561 -15.92 -19.93 29.22
N VAL A 562 -14.67 -20.36 29.39
CA VAL A 562 -13.57 -20.19 28.42
C VAL A 562 -12.75 -21.48 28.32
N HIS A 563 -12.99 -22.24 27.25
CA HIS A 563 -12.27 -23.49 26.94
C HIS A 563 -11.87 -23.55 25.48
N THR A 564 -10.90 -24.41 25.17
CA THR A 564 -10.48 -24.67 23.80
C THR A 564 -11.39 -25.74 23.16
N ILE A 565 -11.71 -25.58 21.87
CA ILE A 565 -12.38 -26.63 21.09
C ILE A 565 -11.35 -27.54 20.43
N GLN A 566 -11.67 -28.83 20.35
CA GLN A 566 -10.78 -29.82 19.75
C GLN A 566 -10.73 -29.68 18.23
N LEU A 567 -9.53 -29.80 17.68
CA LEU A 567 -9.31 -29.89 16.24
C LEU A 567 -9.58 -31.33 15.75
N PRO A 568 -10.15 -31.49 14.55
CA PRO A 568 -10.42 -32.80 13.97
C PRO A 568 -9.13 -33.47 13.51
N VAL A 569 -9.15 -34.80 13.44
CA VAL A 569 -8.09 -35.57 12.78
C VAL A 569 -7.97 -35.12 11.32
N ALA A 570 -6.74 -34.87 10.87
CA ALA A 570 -6.49 -34.41 9.50
C ALA A 570 -7.07 -35.38 8.47
N GLY A 571 -7.84 -34.87 7.51
CA GLY A 571 -8.45 -35.64 6.44
C GLY A 571 -9.67 -36.48 6.84
N CYS A 572 -10.20 -36.35 8.07
CA CYS A 572 -11.43 -37.05 8.40
C CYS A 572 -12.62 -36.52 7.57
N SER A 573 -13.57 -37.42 7.27
CA SER A 573 -14.79 -37.08 6.55
C SER A 573 -15.99 -37.20 7.48
N ILE A 574 -16.96 -36.30 7.32
CA ILE A 574 -18.19 -36.29 8.13
C ILE A 574 -19.32 -36.84 7.27
N ALA A 575 -19.99 -37.88 7.76
CA ALA A 575 -21.07 -38.53 7.04
C ALA A 575 -22.23 -37.55 6.75
N GLU A 576 -22.87 -37.71 5.59
CA GLU A 576 -24.09 -36.96 5.27
C GLU A 576 -25.20 -37.27 6.29
N GLY A 577 -25.94 -36.24 6.69
CA GLY A 577 -27.02 -36.36 7.67
C GLY A 577 -26.56 -36.27 9.13
N THR A 578 -25.27 -36.33 9.42
CA THR A 578 -24.73 -36.07 10.77
C THR A 578 -25.19 -34.70 11.26
N MET A 579 -25.79 -34.64 12.45
CA MET A 579 -26.26 -33.38 13.02
C MET A 579 -25.10 -32.66 13.70
N CYS A 580 -24.77 -31.46 13.22
CA CYS A 580 -23.72 -30.62 13.78
C CYS A 580 -24.31 -29.27 14.20
N SER A 581 -23.69 -28.63 15.18
CA SER A 581 -24.19 -27.41 15.81
C SER A 581 -23.41 -26.20 15.32
N MET A 582 -24.11 -25.17 14.84
CA MET A 582 -23.54 -23.88 14.51
C MET A 582 -23.83 -22.88 15.64
N TYR A 583 -22.80 -22.13 16.03
CA TYR A 583 -22.87 -21.16 17.12
C TYR A 583 -22.60 -19.75 16.63
N GLY A 584 -23.30 -18.74 17.15
CA GLY A 584 -23.05 -17.36 16.77
C GLY A 584 -23.99 -16.31 17.39
N TRP A 585 -23.68 -15.04 17.11
CA TRP A 585 -24.45 -13.85 17.53
C TRP A 585 -25.11 -13.13 16.35
N GLY A 586 -25.28 -13.83 15.23
CA GLY A 586 -25.77 -13.30 13.97
C GLY A 586 -27.05 -12.50 14.07
N GLU A 587 -27.22 -11.60 13.10
CA GLU A 587 -28.36 -10.70 13.02
C GLU A 587 -29.67 -11.49 12.86
N THR A 588 -30.62 -11.25 13.77
CA THR A 588 -31.88 -12.04 13.82
C THR A 588 -33.12 -11.25 13.41
N LYS A 589 -32.97 -9.96 13.03
CA LYS A 589 -34.04 -9.09 12.47
C LYS A 589 -35.43 -9.34 13.10
N GLY A 590 -35.56 -9.03 14.40
CA GLY A 590 -36.87 -8.94 15.07
C GLY A 590 -37.36 -10.17 15.85
N THR A 591 -36.46 -11.05 16.32
CA THR A 591 -36.82 -12.18 17.22
C THR A 591 -36.70 -11.86 18.72
N GLY A 592 -36.32 -10.63 19.10
CA GLY A 592 -36.30 -10.19 20.51
C GLY A 592 -35.05 -10.56 21.33
N HIS A 593 -34.05 -11.19 20.72
CA HIS A 593 -32.81 -11.65 21.39
C HIS A 593 -31.53 -11.23 20.64
N GLU A 594 -31.46 -9.98 20.18
CA GLU A 594 -30.28 -9.43 19.54
C GLU A 594 -29.10 -9.36 20.53
N GLY A 595 -27.91 -9.80 20.10
CA GLY A 595 -26.71 -9.80 20.94
C GLY A 595 -26.55 -10.99 21.89
N VAL A 596 -27.49 -11.95 21.91
CA VAL A 596 -27.39 -13.19 22.71
C VAL A 596 -26.84 -14.35 21.86
N LEU A 597 -25.90 -15.12 22.42
CA LEU A 597 -25.33 -16.31 21.80
C LEU A 597 -26.39 -17.38 21.55
N LYS A 598 -26.43 -17.92 20.34
CA LYS A 598 -27.40 -18.94 19.91
C LYS A 598 -26.70 -20.15 19.33
N VAL A 599 -27.41 -21.28 19.37
CA VAL A 599 -27.05 -22.51 18.67
C VAL A 599 -28.17 -22.94 17.72
N VAL A 600 -27.79 -23.46 16.55
CA VAL A 600 -28.71 -24.13 15.61
C VAL A 600 -28.10 -25.46 15.17
N HIS A 601 -28.92 -26.50 15.09
CA HIS A 601 -28.49 -27.83 14.67
C HIS A 601 -28.74 -28.01 13.17
N LEU A 602 -27.67 -28.25 12.41
CA LEU A 602 -27.67 -28.36 10.97
C LEU A 602 -27.22 -29.77 10.56
N PRO A 603 -27.99 -30.49 9.72
CA PRO A 603 -27.52 -31.74 9.14
C PRO A 603 -26.41 -31.47 8.13
N MET A 604 -25.36 -32.29 8.15
CA MET A 604 -24.31 -32.27 7.13
C MET A 604 -24.88 -32.65 5.76
N VAL A 605 -24.43 -31.95 4.72
CA VAL A 605 -24.83 -32.17 3.33
C VAL A 605 -23.60 -32.51 2.52
N SER A 606 -23.64 -33.61 1.77
CA SER A 606 -22.54 -34.02 0.90
C SER A 606 -22.21 -32.95 -0.15
N ASN A 607 -20.95 -32.89 -0.58
CA ASN A 607 -20.50 -31.88 -1.55
C ASN A 607 -21.22 -31.99 -2.89
N GLU A 608 -21.59 -33.20 -3.30
CA GLU A 608 -22.40 -33.48 -4.49
C GLU A 608 -23.80 -32.86 -4.37
N ARG A 609 -24.54 -33.24 -3.33
CA ARG A 609 -25.88 -32.70 -3.06
C ARG A 609 -25.87 -31.18 -2.83
N CYS A 610 -24.84 -30.67 -2.17
CA CYS A 610 -24.68 -29.23 -1.97
C CYS A 610 -24.52 -28.50 -3.31
N ARG A 611 -23.75 -29.07 -4.25
CA ARG A 611 -23.56 -28.52 -5.60
C ARG A 611 -24.87 -28.48 -6.37
N GLU A 612 -25.67 -29.54 -6.29
CA GLU A 612 -27.00 -29.61 -6.90
C GLU A 612 -27.95 -28.55 -6.34
N GLN A 613 -28.00 -28.40 -5.01
CA GLN A 613 -28.86 -27.42 -4.33
C GLN A 613 -28.45 -25.96 -4.61
N HIS A 614 -27.18 -25.73 -4.93
CA HIS A 614 -26.67 -24.44 -5.44
C HIS A 614 -26.75 -24.32 -6.97
N ARG A 615 -27.49 -25.21 -7.64
CA ARG A 615 -27.74 -25.23 -9.11
C ARG A 615 -26.47 -25.34 -9.95
N GLY A 616 -25.44 -26.04 -9.47
CA GLY A 616 -24.18 -26.23 -10.19
C GLY A 616 -23.29 -24.98 -10.31
N ASN A 617 -23.75 -23.82 -9.84
CA ASN A 617 -23.06 -22.54 -9.98
C ASN A 617 -21.84 -22.36 -9.04
N LEU A 618 -21.61 -23.31 -8.14
CA LEU A 618 -20.55 -23.24 -7.14
C LEU A 618 -19.61 -24.44 -7.25
N HIS A 619 -18.32 -24.16 -7.41
CA HIS A 619 -17.27 -25.18 -7.40
C HIS A 619 -16.96 -25.58 -5.95
N ILE A 620 -17.65 -26.61 -5.46
CA ILE A 620 -17.44 -27.19 -4.13
C ILE A 620 -16.44 -28.36 -4.26
N THR A 621 -15.24 -28.15 -3.72
CA THR A 621 -14.16 -29.15 -3.61
C THR A 621 -13.97 -29.57 -2.16
N ASP A 622 -13.01 -30.46 -1.89
CA ASP A 622 -12.68 -30.95 -0.56
C ASP A 622 -12.21 -29.85 0.42
N THR A 623 -12.00 -28.61 -0.06
CA THR A 623 -11.68 -27.44 0.76
C THR A 623 -12.90 -26.84 1.48
N LYS A 624 -14.11 -27.25 1.10
CA LYS A 624 -15.39 -26.76 1.65
C LYS A 624 -16.29 -27.92 2.06
N ILE A 625 -17.13 -27.66 3.06
CA ILE A 625 -18.21 -28.56 3.51
C ILE A 625 -19.52 -27.79 3.60
N CYS A 626 -20.63 -28.50 3.54
CA CYS A 626 -21.96 -27.92 3.61
C CYS A 626 -22.79 -28.49 4.75
N ALA A 627 -23.62 -27.64 5.36
CA ALA A 627 -24.58 -28.06 6.38
C ALA A 627 -25.88 -27.24 6.30
N GLY A 628 -27.00 -27.86 6.64
CA GLY A 628 -28.32 -27.22 6.69
C GLY A 628 -29.14 -27.43 5.40
N GLY A 629 -29.82 -26.37 4.95
CA GLY A 629 -30.69 -26.41 3.77
C GLY A 629 -32.16 -26.70 4.07
N ARG A 630 -32.53 -26.85 5.34
CA ARG A 630 -33.92 -26.80 5.80
C ARG A 630 -34.45 -25.37 5.73
N ARG A 631 -35.78 -25.21 5.67
CA ARG A 631 -36.41 -23.88 5.71
C ARG A 631 -36.15 -23.24 7.08
N ASP A 632 -35.87 -21.95 7.06
CA ASP A 632 -35.80 -21.11 8.26
C ASP A 632 -34.73 -21.53 9.29
N GLU A 633 -33.61 -22.12 8.83
CA GLU A 633 -32.44 -22.47 9.64
C GLU A 633 -31.15 -22.13 8.86
N GLY A 634 -30.21 -21.41 9.47
CA GLY A 634 -28.88 -21.20 8.86
C GLY A 634 -28.07 -20.02 9.38
N VAL A 635 -26.87 -19.89 8.81
CA VAL A 635 -25.89 -18.83 9.10
C VAL A 635 -26.35 -17.48 8.53
N CYS A 636 -26.09 -16.39 9.25
CA CYS A 636 -26.34 -15.03 8.78
C CYS A 636 -25.15 -14.07 8.91
N GLU A 637 -25.38 -12.82 8.50
CA GLU A 637 -24.52 -11.67 8.78
C GLU A 637 -24.16 -11.65 10.26
N ARG A 638 -22.87 -11.40 10.54
CA ARG A 638 -22.21 -11.44 11.86
C ARG A 638 -21.95 -12.83 12.46
N ASP A 639 -22.43 -13.91 11.86
CA ASP A 639 -21.99 -15.27 12.26
C ASP A 639 -20.66 -15.69 11.62
N TYR A 640 -20.10 -14.87 10.72
CA TYR A 640 -18.90 -15.21 9.93
C TYR A 640 -17.68 -15.44 10.81
N GLY A 641 -16.91 -16.49 10.51
CA GLY A 641 -15.81 -16.96 11.34
C GLY A 641 -16.23 -17.84 12.52
N GLY A 642 -17.53 -18.00 12.78
CA GLY A 642 -18.06 -18.88 13.83
C GLY A 642 -17.93 -20.38 13.50
N PRO A 643 -17.97 -21.26 14.51
CA PRO A 643 -17.73 -22.69 14.36
C PRO A 643 -18.98 -23.49 13.98
N LEU A 644 -18.79 -24.43 13.06
CA LEU A 644 -19.63 -25.61 12.91
C LEU A 644 -18.97 -26.76 13.68
N VAL A 645 -19.66 -27.26 14.70
CA VAL A 645 -19.15 -28.25 15.66
C VAL A 645 -19.93 -29.54 15.53
N CYS A 646 -19.25 -30.66 15.33
CA CYS A 646 -19.88 -31.97 15.44
C CYS A 646 -19.50 -32.59 16.79
N GLN A 647 -20.44 -33.34 17.37
CA GLN A 647 -20.24 -34.04 18.62
C GLN A 647 -20.15 -35.54 18.35
N GLU A 648 -19.11 -36.18 18.88
CA GLU A 648 -18.91 -37.63 18.86
C GLU A 648 -18.62 -38.09 20.29
N GLY A 649 -19.59 -38.77 20.91
CA GLY A 649 -19.57 -39.05 22.35
C GLY A 649 -19.54 -37.76 23.19
N GLU A 650 -18.58 -37.68 24.12
CA GLU A 650 -18.32 -36.49 24.94
C GLU A 650 -17.43 -35.45 24.24
N SER A 651 -16.88 -35.77 23.06
CA SER A 651 -15.94 -34.91 22.36
C SER A 651 -16.66 -33.97 21.40
N ARG A 652 -16.33 -32.68 21.47
CA ARG A 652 -16.83 -31.64 20.57
C ARG A 652 -15.70 -31.14 19.69
N VAL A 653 -15.89 -31.28 18.38
CA VAL A 653 -14.84 -31.06 17.38
C VAL A 653 -15.30 -30.01 16.37
N ILE A 654 -14.44 -29.01 16.11
CA ILE A 654 -14.72 -28.01 15.08
C ILE A 654 -14.46 -28.58 13.69
N VAL A 655 -15.52 -28.83 12.92
CA VAL A 655 -15.40 -29.38 11.56
C VAL A 655 -15.44 -28.29 10.49
N GLY A 656 -16.03 -27.14 10.80
CA GLY A 656 -16.22 -26.06 9.84
C GLY A 656 -16.10 -24.66 10.42
N VAL A 657 -15.72 -23.71 9.58
CA VAL A 657 -15.77 -22.26 9.89
C VAL A 657 -16.70 -21.58 8.90
N SER A 658 -17.64 -20.79 9.39
CA SER A 658 -18.60 -20.07 8.54
C SER A 658 -17.89 -19.00 7.72
N VAL A 659 -18.26 -18.88 6.44
CA VAL A 659 -17.72 -17.87 5.52
C VAL A 659 -18.79 -16.88 5.08
N HIS A 660 -18.35 -15.71 4.62
CA HIS A 660 -19.23 -14.74 3.96
C HIS A 660 -20.04 -15.37 2.80
N GLY A 661 -21.36 -15.24 2.88
CA GLY A 661 -22.31 -15.77 1.89
C GLY A 661 -23.31 -14.71 1.43
N ARG A 662 -23.75 -14.79 0.16
CA ARG A 662 -24.77 -13.88 -0.42
C ARG A 662 -26.17 -14.24 0.10
N GLY A 663 -26.47 -13.83 1.34
CA GLY A 663 -27.79 -13.92 1.97
C GLY A 663 -27.92 -15.03 3.00
N CYS A 664 -28.73 -14.79 4.03
CA CYS A 664 -28.90 -15.66 5.18
C CYS A 664 -29.96 -16.75 4.95
N ALA A 665 -29.71 -17.96 5.48
CA ALA A 665 -30.69 -19.04 5.67
C ALA A 665 -31.72 -19.23 4.52
N ARG A 666 -31.24 -19.28 3.27
CA ARG A 666 -32.14 -19.46 2.11
C ARG A 666 -32.71 -20.87 2.11
N ALA A 667 -34.04 -20.98 1.98
CA ALA A 667 -34.72 -22.26 1.82
C ALA A 667 -34.06 -23.11 0.71
N ASN A 668 -33.82 -24.39 1.00
CA ASN A 668 -33.20 -25.35 0.09
C ASN A 668 -31.79 -24.97 -0.40
N ARG A 669 -31.06 -24.14 0.37
CA ARG A 669 -29.64 -23.87 0.13
C ARG A 669 -28.83 -24.05 1.42
N PRO A 670 -28.01 -25.11 1.53
CA PRO A 670 -27.19 -25.32 2.70
C PRO A 670 -26.12 -24.24 2.83
N GLY A 671 -25.74 -23.95 4.07
CA GLY A 671 -24.63 -23.06 4.39
C GLY A 671 -23.31 -23.70 3.97
N ILE A 672 -22.36 -22.87 3.56
CA ILE A 672 -21.02 -23.28 3.12
C ILE A 672 -20.03 -22.90 4.20
N PHE A 673 -19.14 -23.83 4.53
CA PHE A 673 -18.12 -23.68 5.56
C PHE A 673 -16.76 -24.08 5.00
N ILE A 674 -15.70 -23.54 5.59
CA ILE A 674 -14.32 -24.00 5.36
C ILE A 674 -14.18 -25.41 5.95
N ASN A 675 -13.62 -26.38 5.21
CA ASN A 675 -13.41 -27.74 5.72
C ASN A 675 -12.20 -27.81 6.67
N ILE A 676 -12.41 -27.79 7.99
CA ILE A 676 -11.29 -27.79 8.96
C ILE A 676 -10.47 -29.09 8.94
N PRO A 677 -11.06 -30.30 8.83
CA PRO A 677 -10.31 -31.54 8.62
C PRO A 677 -9.25 -31.46 7.51
N PHE A 678 -9.54 -30.73 6.43
CA PHE A 678 -8.59 -30.52 5.33
C PHE A 678 -7.39 -29.66 5.76
N TYR A 679 -7.63 -28.61 6.58
CA TYR A 679 -6.61 -27.65 7.00
C TYR A 679 -5.92 -27.97 8.35
N THR A 680 -6.27 -29.06 9.03
CA THR A 680 -5.69 -29.45 10.34
C THR A 680 -4.15 -29.45 10.32
N GLN A 681 -3.52 -30.00 9.29
CA GLN A 681 -2.05 -30.05 9.19
C GLN A 681 -1.42 -28.66 9.12
N TRP A 682 -2.04 -27.74 8.38
CA TRP A 682 -1.61 -26.35 8.30
C TRP A 682 -1.73 -25.66 9.67
N ILE A 683 -2.83 -25.88 10.39
CA ILE A 683 -3.05 -25.32 11.72
C ILE A 683 -1.93 -25.77 12.69
N HIS A 684 -1.60 -27.07 12.69
CA HIS A 684 -0.50 -27.59 13.50
C HIS A 684 0.88 -27.05 13.09
N LYS A 685 1.10 -26.80 11.79
CA LYS A 685 2.32 -26.14 11.31
C LYS A 685 2.46 -24.73 11.86
N VAL A 686 1.38 -23.94 11.86
CA VAL A 686 1.38 -22.60 12.46
C VAL A 686 1.81 -22.67 13.92
N PHE A 687 1.25 -23.59 14.72
CA PHE A 687 1.65 -23.74 16.12
C PHE A 687 3.13 -24.07 16.32
N ARG A 688 3.76 -24.80 15.41
CA ARG A 688 5.18 -25.18 15.53
C ARG A 688 6.14 -24.03 15.28
N HIS A 689 5.79 -23.08 14.41
CA HIS A 689 6.70 -22.05 13.94
C HIS A 689 6.49 -20.66 14.58
N TYR A 690 5.41 -20.50 15.34
CA TYR A 690 5.20 -19.35 16.20
C TYR A 690 5.52 -19.78 17.64
N PRO A 691 6.74 -19.51 18.16
CA PRO A 691 7.13 -19.97 19.49
C PRO A 691 6.23 -19.38 20.58
N GLU A 692 5.99 -20.18 21.63
CA GLU A 692 5.40 -19.76 22.90
C GLU A 692 6.17 -18.54 23.44
N PRO A 693 5.51 -17.54 24.03
CA PRO A 693 6.23 -16.49 24.76
C PRO A 693 6.99 -17.17 25.90
N GLN A 694 8.27 -16.82 26.09
CA GLN A 694 8.94 -17.18 27.35
C GLN A 694 8.18 -16.50 28.48
N ILE A 695 7.50 -17.31 29.29
CA ILE A 695 6.90 -16.90 30.55
C ILE A 695 8.07 -16.52 31.46
N ASN A 696 8.36 -15.22 31.56
CA ASN A 696 9.19 -14.66 32.62
C ASN A 696 8.31 -14.29 33.81
#